data_AF-A0A8K0ERR9-F1
#
_entry.id   AF-A0A8K0ERR9-F1
#
_cell.length_a   1.000
_cell.length_b   1.000
_cell.length_c   1.000
_cell.angle_alpha   90.00
_cell.angle_beta   90.00
_cell.angle_gamma   90.00
#
_symmetry.space_group_name_H-M   'P 1'
#
loop_
_entity.id
_entity.type
_entity.pdbx_description
1 polymer ?
#
loop_
_entity_poly.entity_id
_entity_poly.type
_entity_poly.pdbx_seq_one_letter_code
_entity_poly.pdbx_strand_id
1 'polypeptide(L)'
;MDHKGNLARVCRVCGTRFKPPKDRKPKPVTAFRETILYLFDGFDIIHDKEDTHPPFVCEKCRLTLIKAQAKLKDGKGATTMLGDKMADFHPHTEDTCTICNYRPTGRPIKKTPPGLRAPSTAVPPENGSTFDTLTDGEIIDEATRHGFAHLGSAGNGDLVFAKYQVKSVHVKIQQQVNVKQDRTWEVFVHDKPLPPSHPIYSSRSLPSVLTKDTKSELFLELKESSICVGNLGYDELLKKKREGVENVVFKGVDGNVVAREETGPHTDDRTIRHVDCHLLLPSNKFSPRCPTCTAHGNTLRGALHRTRHKKDLDVSHSSRVSNKHLTKEQLIDKSKDLQREKRLQKTLASKAKDRVCDAVEKEGCNVNENQHVFLQSVLKAAKPKPGMQFEDGSAQQFLFQQQVKQSQQQDARTMRWHPMMIRWCLAIFYTSNAAYDIMRNSGFLQLPHRTTLQQYGKFTEPTPGFNPDILTKLGEVSNLINLPDWKKNVTLVWDEMKIKSGLVFCKSSGDLIGFTDLGEINNEMKDFERRCREQQHGTDEQPDLATHVLALMVRGIFTNLEFVFGYYPCLGFSSDQLYPAIWDGTAILEDMGFHVRAFVSDGASPNRRFYKIHGDDDAQLVYWTTNNHRPGHKIYFISDVPHLVKTTRNNLENSGANRRTRNLHYDGQEITWRHIVSVYEWDLDPQRVALGMRKLIKLKTDHVHLTPSLRMRVNLAAQVLSNTMSCTLASQGRHDTEGTRKFIGMMDRFFDCLNVKSARQGDRTRKDDLKPYRDVEDARFTWLEKEFLGYLHRWEQQAQQTPGVTKDVKNRMCLSKQTLVGLRMTVLSFIELTKTLLQEEGVTYVLSDKFNQPRPPRAAFFQAEETLWS
;
A
#
# COMPACT_ATOMS: atom_id res chain seq x y z
N MET A 1 5.16 3.49 -57.04
CA MET A 1 5.11 3.07 -55.61
C MET A 1 3.73 3.46 -55.07
N ASP A 2 3.12 2.67 -54.19
CA ASP A 2 1.78 2.97 -53.63
C ASP A 2 1.88 4.13 -52.60
N HIS A 3 1.92 5.37 -53.11
CA HIS A 3 2.00 6.58 -52.27
C HIS A 3 0.82 6.65 -51.30
N LYS A 4 -0.39 6.37 -51.81
CA LYS A 4 -1.64 6.31 -51.05
C LYS A 4 -1.59 5.26 -49.91
N GLY A 5 -1.07 4.07 -50.19
CA GLY A 5 -0.85 3.03 -49.18
C GLY A 5 0.20 3.38 -48.13
N ASN A 6 1.19 4.22 -48.48
CA ASN A 6 2.16 4.73 -47.53
C ASN A 6 1.61 5.87 -46.65
N LEU A 7 0.78 6.76 -47.21
CA LEU A 7 0.04 7.79 -46.46
C LEU A 7 -0.87 7.17 -45.39
N ALA A 8 -1.49 6.02 -45.67
CA ALA A 8 -2.30 5.28 -44.70
C ALA A 8 -1.51 4.82 -43.45
N ARG A 9 -0.17 4.87 -43.48
CA ARG A 9 0.70 4.53 -42.35
C ARG A 9 1.27 5.76 -41.66
N VAL A 10 0.87 6.97 -42.03
CA VAL A 10 1.31 8.24 -41.44
C VAL A 10 0.15 8.86 -40.65
N CYS A 11 0.43 9.46 -39.49
CA CYS A 11 -0.57 10.16 -38.70
C CYS A 11 -0.81 11.57 -39.24
N ARG A 12 -2.07 11.95 -39.51
CA ARG A 12 -2.43 13.30 -39.97
C ARG A 12 -2.07 14.41 -38.97
N VAL A 13 -2.14 14.11 -37.66
CA VAL A 13 -1.96 15.12 -36.60
C VAL A 13 -0.48 15.39 -36.31
N CYS A 14 0.33 14.34 -36.17
CA CYS A 14 1.73 14.47 -35.74
C CYS A 14 2.76 14.07 -36.80
N GLY A 15 2.35 13.64 -37.99
CA GLY A 15 3.25 13.25 -39.08
C GLY A 15 4.05 11.96 -38.86
N THR A 16 3.94 11.31 -37.69
CA THR A 16 4.71 10.09 -37.41
C THR A 16 4.11 8.88 -38.12
N ARG A 17 4.95 8.01 -38.69
CA ARG A 17 4.51 6.71 -39.17
C ARG A 17 4.10 5.79 -38.03
N PHE A 18 3.01 5.06 -38.21
CA PHE A 18 2.54 4.06 -37.26
C PHE A 18 2.13 2.78 -37.99
N LYS A 19 2.23 1.65 -37.28
CA LYS A 19 1.77 0.36 -37.78
C LYS A 19 0.34 0.13 -37.29
N PRO A 20 -0.68 0.05 -38.18
CA PRO A 20 -2.04 -0.22 -37.75
C PRO A 20 -2.11 -1.60 -37.05
N PRO A 21 -2.89 -1.76 -35.96
CA PRO A 21 -3.04 -3.05 -35.27
C PRO A 21 -3.59 -4.12 -36.21
N LYS A 22 -3.08 -5.37 -36.14
CA LYS A 22 -3.54 -6.48 -36.99
C LYS A 22 -5.04 -6.79 -36.81
N ASP A 23 -5.61 -6.47 -35.65
CA ASP A 23 -6.96 -6.89 -35.24
C ASP A 23 -7.98 -5.73 -35.18
N ARG A 24 -7.61 -4.50 -35.53
CA ARG A 24 -8.50 -3.32 -35.49
C ARG A 24 -8.18 -2.32 -36.61
N LYS A 25 -9.20 -1.89 -37.36
CA LYS A 25 -9.05 -0.82 -38.37
C LYS A 25 -8.74 0.52 -37.66
N PRO A 26 -7.69 1.28 -38.06
CA PRO A 26 -7.44 2.61 -37.52
C PRO A 26 -8.62 3.54 -37.81
N LYS A 27 -8.95 4.42 -36.86
CA LYS A 27 -10.08 5.35 -37.04
C LYS A 27 -9.73 6.44 -38.05
N PRO A 28 -10.64 6.78 -38.98
CA PRO A 28 -10.41 7.84 -39.96
C PRO A 28 -10.28 9.19 -39.26
N VAL A 29 -9.47 10.09 -39.81
CA VAL A 29 -9.28 11.45 -39.27
C VAL A 29 -10.59 12.26 -39.24
N THR A 30 -11.52 11.97 -40.16
CA THR A 30 -12.85 12.57 -40.23
C THR A 30 -13.67 12.42 -38.95
N ALA A 31 -13.43 11.35 -38.16
CA ALA A 31 -14.11 11.15 -36.87
C ALA A 31 -13.75 12.18 -35.79
N PHE A 32 -12.69 12.97 -36.01
CA PHE A 32 -12.20 13.99 -35.08
C PHE A 32 -12.26 15.40 -35.67
N ARG A 33 -13.00 15.62 -36.76
CA ARG A 33 -13.05 16.89 -37.51
C ARG A 33 -13.30 18.11 -36.62
N GLU A 34 -14.41 18.12 -35.89
CA GLU A 34 -14.80 19.25 -35.02
C GLU A 34 -13.75 19.52 -33.93
N THR A 35 -13.17 18.46 -33.38
CA THR A 35 -12.13 18.56 -32.35
C THR A 35 -10.81 19.10 -32.92
N ILE A 36 -10.46 18.74 -34.15
CA ILE A 36 -9.26 19.24 -34.82
C ILE A 36 -9.44 20.72 -35.17
N LEU A 37 -10.58 21.10 -35.74
CA LEU A 37 -10.91 22.49 -36.06
C LEU A 37 -10.84 23.38 -34.80
N TYR A 38 -11.35 22.89 -33.67
CA TYR A 38 -11.30 23.63 -32.41
C TYR A 38 -9.89 23.75 -31.81
N LEU A 39 -9.06 22.71 -31.90
CA LEU A 39 -7.75 22.68 -31.23
C LEU A 39 -6.61 23.30 -32.05
N PHE A 40 -6.72 23.32 -33.39
CA PHE A 40 -5.66 23.74 -34.31
C PHE A 40 -6.21 24.78 -35.28
N ASP A 41 -6.67 25.90 -34.73
CA ASP A 41 -7.28 27.04 -35.42
C ASP A 41 -6.68 27.27 -36.82
N GLY A 42 -7.52 27.16 -37.86
CA GLY A 42 -7.10 27.26 -39.27
C GLY A 42 -6.89 25.95 -40.05
N PHE A 43 -6.97 24.77 -39.42
CA PHE A 43 -6.89 23.47 -40.13
C PHE A 43 -8.26 22.77 -40.26
N ASP A 44 -8.96 23.03 -41.36
CA ASP A 44 -10.16 22.26 -41.72
C ASP A 44 -9.83 21.08 -42.64
N ILE A 45 -9.93 19.87 -42.09
CA ILE A 45 -9.65 18.61 -42.79
C ILE A 45 -10.68 18.27 -43.89
N ILE A 46 -11.72 19.09 -44.14
CA ILE A 46 -12.59 18.93 -45.32
C ILE A 46 -11.78 19.08 -46.61
N HIS A 47 -10.77 19.94 -46.62
CA HIS A 47 -9.96 20.23 -47.81
C HIS A 47 -8.80 19.25 -48.00
N ASP A 48 -8.69 18.21 -47.16
CA ASP A 48 -7.65 17.20 -47.25
C ASP A 48 -7.83 16.38 -48.56
N LYS A 49 -6.90 16.56 -49.51
CA LYS A 49 -6.82 15.74 -50.73
C LYS A 49 -6.28 14.33 -50.43
N GLU A 50 -6.92 13.30 -51.00
CA GLU A 50 -6.60 11.89 -50.77
C GLU A 50 -5.15 11.50 -51.10
N ASP A 51 -4.52 12.20 -52.04
CA ASP A 51 -3.16 11.91 -52.50
C ASP A 51 -2.09 12.81 -51.86
N THR A 52 -2.47 13.68 -50.93
CA THR A 52 -1.55 14.60 -50.23
C THR A 52 -1.59 14.42 -48.72
N HIS A 53 -2.77 14.14 -48.15
CA HIS A 53 -2.97 14.12 -46.69
C HIS A 53 -3.19 12.71 -46.15
N PRO A 54 -2.59 12.34 -45.01
CA PRO A 54 -2.82 11.04 -44.40
C PRO A 54 -4.28 10.86 -43.92
N PRO A 55 -4.94 9.73 -44.20
CA PRO A 55 -6.35 9.53 -43.85
C PRO A 55 -6.60 9.10 -42.40
N PHE A 56 -5.56 8.80 -41.61
CA PHE A 56 -5.69 8.19 -40.28
C PHE A 56 -4.90 8.93 -39.19
N VAL A 57 -5.29 8.68 -37.94
CA VAL A 57 -4.64 9.21 -36.74
C VAL A 57 -4.02 8.06 -35.93
N CYS A 58 -2.79 8.23 -35.44
CA CYS A 58 -2.14 7.23 -34.59
C CYS A 58 -2.80 7.14 -33.21
N GLU A 59 -2.62 6.02 -32.50
CA GLU A 59 -3.32 5.77 -31.22
C GLU A 59 -3.01 6.81 -30.14
N LYS A 60 -1.77 7.35 -30.11
CA LYS A 60 -1.38 8.41 -29.17
C LYS A 60 -2.17 9.70 -29.40
N CYS A 61 -2.25 10.16 -30.65
CA CYS A 61 -3.03 11.33 -31.01
C CYS A 61 -4.54 11.08 -30.83
N ARG A 62 -5.02 9.88 -31.15
CA ARG A 62 -6.41 9.47 -30.94
C ARG A 62 -6.83 9.56 -29.47
N LEU A 63 -6.05 9.02 -28.54
CA LEU A 63 -6.35 9.10 -27.11
C LEU A 63 -6.39 10.55 -26.61
N THR A 64 -5.56 11.41 -27.19
CA THR A 64 -5.52 12.84 -26.86
C THR A 64 -6.76 13.57 -27.40
N LEU A 65 -7.12 13.32 -28.65
CA LEU A 65 -8.32 13.88 -29.27
C LEU A 65 -9.60 13.42 -28.56
N ILE A 66 -9.71 12.14 -28.16
CA ILE A 66 -10.86 11.64 -27.38
C ILE A 66 -11.00 12.38 -26.04
N LYS A 67 -9.87 12.64 -25.35
CA LYS A 67 -9.89 13.41 -24.09
C LYS A 67 -10.30 14.86 -24.31
N ALA A 68 -9.85 15.48 -25.39
CA ALA A 68 -10.26 16.84 -25.74
C ALA A 68 -11.75 16.90 -26.11
N GLN A 69 -12.22 15.93 -26.89
CA GLN A 69 -13.62 15.79 -27.31
C GLN A 69 -14.55 15.58 -26.10
N ALA A 70 -14.11 14.86 -25.06
CA ALA A 70 -14.84 14.74 -23.80
C ALA A 70 -14.89 16.07 -23.03
N LYS A 71 -13.77 16.80 -22.93
CA LYS A 71 -13.73 18.12 -22.26
C LYS A 71 -14.61 19.17 -22.95
N LEU A 72 -14.65 19.15 -24.29
CA LEU A 72 -15.51 20.03 -25.09
C LEU A 72 -16.99 19.76 -24.86
N LYS A 73 -17.39 18.48 -24.71
CA LYS A 73 -18.77 18.11 -24.33
C LYS A 73 -19.14 18.58 -22.92
N ASP A 74 -18.17 18.66 -22.01
CA ASP A 74 -18.37 19.11 -20.64
C ASP A 74 -18.31 20.65 -20.46
N GLY A 75 -18.24 21.42 -21.57
CA GLY A 75 -18.18 22.89 -21.54
C GLY A 75 -16.88 23.49 -20.99
N LYS A 76 -15.80 22.68 -20.89
CA LYS A 76 -14.50 23.10 -20.35
C LYS A 76 -13.52 23.36 -21.50
N GLY A 77 -12.87 24.52 -21.51
CA GLY A 77 -11.83 24.86 -22.50
C GLY A 77 -10.73 23.79 -22.56
N ALA A 78 -10.43 23.31 -23.78
CA ALA A 78 -9.46 22.25 -24.00
C ALA A 78 -8.13 22.84 -24.52
N THR A 79 -7.09 22.83 -23.69
CA THR A 79 -5.70 23.17 -24.10
C THR A 79 -4.94 21.90 -24.52
N THR A 80 -4.17 21.96 -25.61
CA THR A 80 -3.41 20.84 -26.18
C THR A 80 -2.16 20.50 -25.37
N MET A 81 -1.91 19.19 -25.18
CA MET A 81 -0.62 18.62 -24.74
C MET A 81 0.23 18.13 -25.94
N LEU A 82 -0.27 18.34 -27.17
CA LEU A 82 0.52 18.21 -28.40
C LEU A 82 1.09 19.61 -28.70
N GLY A 83 2.37 19.70 -29.09
CA GLY A 83 2.99 20.97 -29.44
C GLY A 83 2.15 21.78 -30.42
N ASP A 84 2.28 23.12 -30.35
CA ASP A 84 1.35 24.12 -30.88
C ASP A 84 1.09 24.10 -32.40
N LYS A 85 1.55 23.08 -33.15
CA LYS A 85 1.43 22.99 -34.61
C LYS A 85 1.04 21.59 -35.07
N MET A 86 0.01 21.51 -35.90
CA MET A 86 -0.38 20.32 -36.65
C MET A 86 0.66 20.02 -37.75
N ALA A 87 0.88 18.75 -38.07
CA ALA A 87 1.78 18.37 -39.16
C ALA A 87 1.24 18.86 -40.51
N ASP A 88 2.09 19.53 -41.28
CA ASP A 88 1.73 20.14 -42.56
C ASP A 88 2.14 19.26 -43.75
N PHE A 89 1.29 19.14 -44.75
CA PHE A 89 1.47 18.25 -45.91
C PHE A 89 1.18 19.01 -47.20
N HIS A 90 2.18 19.10 -48.09
CA HIS A 90 2.09 19.81 -49.35
C HIS A 90 2.25 18.87 -50.55
N PRO A 91 1.58 19.16 -51.68
CA PRO A 91 1.80 18.43 -52.92
C PRO A 91 3.25 18.60 -53.39
N HIS A 92 3.86 17.52 -53.86
CA HIS A 92 5.23 17.47 -54.35
C HIS A 92 5.31 16.50 -55.55
N THR A 93 6.30 16.68 -56.41
CA THR A 93 6.53 15.80 -57.57
C THR A 93 7.11 14.44 -57.12
N GLU A 94 6.81 13.37 -57.86
CA GLU A 94 7.10 11.98 -57.44
C GLU A 94 8.58 11.75 -57.05
N ASP A 95 9.51 12.45 -57.68
CA ASP A 95 10.95 12.27 -57.49
C ASP A 95 11.50 12.78 -56.15
N THR A 96 10.75 13.62 -55.42
CA THR A 96 11.18 14.22 -54.14
C THR A 96 10.45 13.66 -52.91
N CYS A 97 9.62 12.63 -53.10
CA CYS A 97 8.76 12.09 -52.05
C CYS A 97 9.51 11.33 -50.95
N THR A 98 9.71 11.96 -49.78
CA THR A 98 10.32 11.33 -48.60
C THR A 98 9.51 10.14 -48.05
N ILE A 99 8.21 10.08 -48.37
CA ILE A 99 7.29 9.01 -47.97
C ILE A 99 7.46 7.78 -48.89
N CYS A 100 7.70 7.97 -50.18
CA CYS A 100 7.91 6.86 -51.12
C CYS A 100 9.35 6.30 -51.04
N ASN A 101 10.35 7.14 -50.81
CA ASN A 101 11.77 6.75 -50.86
C ASN A 101 12.30 6.02 -49.60
N TYR A 102 11.44 5.75 -48.61
CA TYR A 102 11.82 5.01 -47.41
C TYR A 102 11.93 3.49 -47.70
N ARG A 103 13.14 2.90 -47.64
CA ARG A 103 13.38 1.46 -47.81
C ARG A 103 13.34 0.70 -46.47
N PRO A 104 12.38 -0.22 -46.25
CA PRO A 104 12.46 -1.24 -45.20
C PRO A 104 13.20 -2.49 -45.71
N THR A 105 14.04 -3.09 -44.88
CA THR A 105 14.69 -4.38 -45.14
C THR A 105 13.66 -5.52 -45.28
N GLY A 106 13.77 -6.32 -46.36
CA GLY A 106 12.82 -7.36 -46.81
C GLY A 106 12.65 -8.57 -45.87
N ARG A 107 11.64 -9.45 -46.03
CA ARG A 107 11.37 -10.35 -47.18
C ARG A 107 9.85 -10.67 -47.41
N PRO A 108 9.46 -11.28 -48.55
CA PRO A 108 8.16 -11.11 -49.21
C PRO A 108 7.20 -12.32 -49.12
N ILE A 109 5.92 -12.15 -49.48
CA ILE A 109 5.04 -13.18 -50.09
C ILE A 109 3.93 -12.49 -50.95
N LYS A 110 3.54 -13.19 -52.02
CA LYS A 110 2.78 -12.82 -53.24
C LYS A 110 1.29 -12.43 -53.03
N LYS A 111 0.78 -11.58 -53.95
CA LYS A 111 -0.65 -11.25 -54.21
C LYS A 111 -1.31 -12.40 -55.01
N THR A 112 -2.65 -12.58 -55.16
CA THR A 112 -3.76 -11.73 -55.68
C THR A 112 -5.04 -12.65 -55.79
N PRO A 113 -6.26 -12.26 -56.22
CA PRO A 113 -7.20 -11.20 -55.80
C PRO A 113 -8.70 -11.75 -55.77
N PRO A 114 -9.80 -11.04 -56.15
CA PRO A 114 -10.90 -10.69 -55.22
C PRO A 114 -12.37 -10.98 -55.70
N GLY A 115 -13.36 -10.54 -54.91
CA GLY A 115 -14.74 -10.22 -55.36
C GLY A 115 -15.86 -10.99 -54.64
N LEU A 116 -17.10 -10.51 -54.48
CA LEU A 116 -17.70 -9.18 -54.31
C LEU A 116 -19.20 -9.43 -53.98
N ARG A 117 -19.75 -8.68 -53.01
CA ARG A 117 -21.17 -8.31 -52.79
C ARG A 117 -22.26 -9.36 -52.42
N ALA A 118 -23.19 -8.85 -51.60
CA ALA A 118 -24.52 -9.37 -51.22
C ALA A 118 -25.58 -8.32 -51.69
N PRO A 119 -26.88 -8.33 -51.29
CA PRO A 119 -27.88 -9.39 -50.98
C PRO A 119 -29.25 -9.15 -51.71
N SER A 120 -30.33 -9.94 -51.45
CA SER A 120 -31.67 -9.46 -50.99
C SER A 120 -32.84 -10.48 -51.07
N THR A 121 -33.70 -10.53 -50.02
CA THR A 121 -35.21 -10.66 -49.97
C THR A 121 -35.94 -11.88 -50.59
N ALA A 122 -37.10 -12.44 -50.19
CA ALA A 122 -38.08 -12.38 -49.06
C ALA A 122 -39.26 -13.40 -49.29
N VAL A 123 -39.72 -14.17 -48.26
CA VAL A 123 -41.16 -14.43 -47.80
C VAL A 123 -42.17 -15.26 -48.70
N PRO A 124 -43.29 -15.92 -48.24
CA PRO A 124 -43.67 -16.88 -47.15
C PRO A 124 -44.46 -18.17 -47.66
N PRO A 125 -45.53 -18.75 -47.02
CA PRO A 125 -45.60 -20.00 -46.22
C PRO A 125 -46.63 -21.07 -46.74
N GLU A 126 -46.94 -22.14 -45.97
CA GLU A 126 -48.31 -22.66 -45.66
C GLU A 126 -48.38 -24.12 -45.10
N ASN A 127 -49.27 -24.31 -44.10
CA ASN A 127 -50.20 -25.43 -43.74
C ASN A 127 -49.66 -26.88 -43.56
N GLY A 128 -50.10 -27.78 -42.66
CA GLY A 128 -51.11 -27.85 -41.58
C GLY A 128 -51.44 -29.33 -41.22
N SER A 129 -51.73 -29.60 -39.94
CA SER A 129 -52.66 -30.64 -39.39
C SER A 129 -52.22 -32.07 -38.91
N THR A 130 -52.77 -32.41 -37.72
CA THR A 130 -53.23 -33.70 -37.13
C THR A 130 -52.36 -34.58 -36.22
N PHE A 131 -52.98 -34.89 -35.06
CA PHE A 131 -52.58 -35.76 -33.93
C PHE A 131 -52.19 -37.17 -34.36
N ASP A 132 -51.05 -37.67 -33.91
CA ASP A 132 -50.64 -39.00 -34.34
C ASP A 132 -49.65 -39.67 -33.33
N THR A 133 -49.85 -40.97 -33.00
CA THR A 133 -49.07 -41.73 -32.00
C THR A 133 -47.70 -42.15 -32.53
N LEU A 134 -46.61 -41.70 -31.87
CA LEU A 134 -45.23 -41.84 -32.37
C LEU A 134 -44.73 -43.29 -32.38
N THR A 135 -44.46 -43.82 -33.57
CA THR A 135 -43.89 -45.17 -33.77
C THR A 135 -42.36 -45.16 -33.81
N ASP A 136 -41.73 -46.30 -33.50
CA ASP A 136 -40.26 -46.44 -33.49
C ASP A 136 -39.65 -46.18 -34.88
N GLY A 137 -40.33 -46.63 -35.94
CA GLY A 137 -39.92 -46.39 -37.32
C GLY A 137 -39.87 -44.91 -37.67
N GLU A 138 -40.84 -44.11 -37.19
CA GLU A 138 -40.85 -42.66 -37.41
C GLU A 138 -39.72 -41.94 -36.68
N ILE A 139 -39.30 -42.43 -35.50
CA ILE A 139 -38.15 -41.87 -34.77
C ILE A 139 -36.85 -42.21 -35.51
N ILE A 140 -36.71 -43.44 -36.00
CA ILE A 140 -35.54 -43.90 -36.74
C ILE A 140 -35.37 -43.13 -38.05
N ASP A 141 -36.43 -42.94 -38.82
CA ASP A 141 -36.39 -42.18 -40.08
C ASP A 141 -36.06 -40.70 -39.85
N GLU A 142 -36.62 -40.10 -38.79
CA GLU A 142 -36.35 -38.70 -38.45
C GLU A 142 -34.91 -38.47 -38.00
N ALA A 143 -34.39 -39.35 -37.13
CA ALA A 143 -33.02 -39.33 -36.66
C ALA A 143 -32.04 -39.47 -37.84
N THR A 144 -32.33 -40.40 -38.76
CA THR A 144 -31.54 -40.66 -39.96
C THR A 144 -31.54 -39.44 -40.90
N ARG A 145 -32.70 -38.79 -41.11
CA ARG A 145 -32.82 -37.52 -41.87
C ARG A 145 -31.96 -36.40 -41.30
N HIS A 146 -31.71 -36.39 -39.99
CA HIS A 146 -30.89 -35.40 -39.30
C HIS A 146 -29.42 -35.81 -39.12
N GLY A 147 -29.01 -36.95 -39.68
CA GLY A 147 -27.62 -37.41 -39.72
C GLY A 147 -27.18 -38.23 -38.50
N PHE A 148 -28.12 -38.82 -37.77
CA PHE A 148 -27.85 -39.79 -36.71
C PHE A 148 -28.09 -41.21 -37.23
N ALA A 149 -27.11 -42.10 -37.05
CA ALA A 149 -27.24 -43.51 -37.39
C ALA A 149 -27.85 -44.27 -36.22
N HIS A 150 -28.85 -45.12 -36.50
CA HIS A 150 -29.43 -46.02 -35.52
C HIS A 150 -28.48 -47.21 -35.26
N LEU A 151 -28.16 -47.47 -33.99
CA LEU A 151 -27.22 -48.52 -33.57
C LEU A 151 -27.89 -49.80 -33.08
N GLY A 152 -29.22 -49.84 -33.11
CA GLY A 152 -30.03 -50.94 -32.60
C GLY A 152 -30.64 -50.64 -31.23
N SER A 153 -31.35 -51.64 -30.71
CA SER A 153 -31.97 -51.62 -29.39
C SER A 153 -30.95 -51.96 -28.31
N ALA A 154 -30.83 -51.16 -27.25
CA ALA A 154 -30.12 -51.61 -26.06
C ALA A 154 -30.83 -52.84 -25.46
N GLY A 155 -30.16 -53.66 -24.63
CA GLY A 155 -30.76 -54.87 -24.03
C GLY A 155 -32.07 -54.67 -23.25
N ASN A 156 -32.46 -53.41 -23.00
CA ASN A 156 -33.69 -53.00 -22.33
C ASN A 156 -34.77 -52.46 -23.31
N GLY A 157 -34.56 -52.53 -24.62
CA GLY A 157 -35.50 -52.08 -25.66
C GLY A 157 -35.49 -50.57 -25.96
N ASP A 158 -34.46 -49.84 -25.54
CA ASP A 158 -34.27 -48.41 -25.86
C ASP A 158 -33.67 -48.23 -27.26
N LEU A 159 -34.12 -47.23 -28.00
CA LEU A 159 -33.57 -46.88 -29.32
C LEU A 159 -32.32 -46.01 -29.16
N VAL A 160 -31.19 -46.45 -29.72
CA VAL A 160 -29.91 -45.74 -29.62
C VAL A 160 -29.53 -45.15 -30.97
N PHE A 161 -29.32 -43.83 -30.99
CA PHE A 161 -28.91 -43.08 -32.17
C PHE A 161 -27.57 -42.41 -31.93
N ALA A 162 -26.67 -42.43 -32.91
CA ALA A 162 -25.37 -41.78 -32.77
C ALA A 162 -24.93 -41.05 -34.02
N LYS A 163 -24.26 -39.92 -33.81
CA LYS A 163 -23.59 -39.12 -34.82
C LYS A 163 -22.09 -39.32 -34.69
N TYR A 164 -21.48 -39.79 -35.77
CA TYR A 164 -20.08 -40.17 -35.83
C TYR A 164 -19.27 -39.20 -36.66
N GLN A 165 -17.98 -39.06 -36.32
CA GLN A 165 -16.99 -38.46 -37.21
C GLN A 165 -15.93 -39.51 -37.55
N VAL A 166 -15.69 -39.74 -38.85
CA VAL A 166 -14.67 -40.67 -39.34
C VAL A 166 -13.39 -39.90 -39.66
N LYS A 167 -12.29 -40.22 -38.97
CA LYS A 167 -10.93 -39.75 -39.33
C LYS A 167 -9.93 -40.88 -39.11
N SER A 168 -9.18 -41.22 -40.16
CA SER A 168 -7.95 -42.03 -40.11
C SER A 168 -8.02 -43.23 -39.15
N VAL A 169 -8.78 -44.25 -39.57
CA VAL A 169 -8.90 -45.60 -38.97
C VAL A 169 -9.76 -45.72 -37.70
N HIS A 170 -10.15 -44.62 -37.04
CA HIS A 170 -10.99 -44.68 -35.84
C HIS A 170 -12.33 -43.94 -36.02
N VAL A 171 -13.44 -44.59 -35.62
CA VAL A 171 -14.79 -44.03 -35.60
C VAL A 171 -15.06 -43.48 -34.19
N LYS A 172 -15.28 -42.17 -34.04
CA LYS A 172 -15.56 -41.54 -32.74
C LYS A 172 -17.01 -41.07 -32.67
N ILE A 173 -17.75 -41.51 -31.66
CA ILE A 173 -19.09 -41.01 -31.33
C ILE A 173 -18.94 -39.57 -30.82
N GLN A 174 -19.60 -38.62 -31.49
CA GLN A 174 -19.64 -37.22 -31.05
C GLN A 174 -20.86 -36.95 -30.18
N GLN A 175 -22.03 -37.40 -30.64
CA GLN A 175 -23.29 -37.26 -29.94
C GLN A 175 -24.02 -38.60 -30.02
N GLN A 176 -24.57 -39.05 -28.91
CA GLN A 176 -25.45 -40.21 -28.85
C GLN A 176 -26.74 -39.80 -28.15
N VAL A 177 -27.87 -40.29 -28.65
CA VAL A 177 -29.20 -40.05 -28.10
C VAL A 177 -29.82 -41.40 -27.81
N ASN A 178 -30.22 -41.62 -26.57
CA ASN A 178 -30.95 -42.80 -26.15
C ASN A 178 -32.40 -42.40 -25.94
N VAL A 179 -33.32 -43.01 -26.67
CA VAL A 179 -34.77 -42.83 -26.48
C VAL A 179 -35.31 -44.07 -25.78
N LYS A 180 -35.82 -43.89 -24.57
CA LYS A 180 -36.37 -44.96 -23.73
C LYS A 180 -37.74 -45.41 -24.22
N GLN A 181 -38.19 -46.56 -23.75
CA GLN A 181 -39.52 -47.12 -24.06
C GLN A 181 -40.68 -46.19 -23.69
N ASP A 182 -40.54 -45.42 -22.61
CA ASP A 182 -41.50 -44.40 -22.16
C ASP A 182 -41.45 -43.09 -22.97
N ARG A 183 -40.68 -43.08 -24.07
CA ARG A 183 -40.40 -41.94 -24.95
C ARG A 183 -39.63 -40.79 -24.28
N THR A 184 -39.07 -41.00 -23.08
CA THR A 184 -38.08 -40.08 -22.52
C THR A 184 -36.74 -40.25 -23.23
N TRP A 185 -35.89 -39.22 -23.18
CA TRP A 185 -34.66 -39.20 -23.97
C TRP A 185 -33.47 -38.65 -23.18
N GLU A 186 -32.30 -39.21 -23.45
CA GLU A 186 -31.04 -38.82 -22.82
C GLU A 186 -29.97 -38.59 -23.91
N VAL A 187 -29.11 -37.60 -23.70
CA VAL A 187 -28.09 -37.21 -24.67
C VAL A 187 -26.72 -37.37 -24.06
N PHE A 188 -25.85 -38.05 -24.79
CA PHE A 188 -24.46 -38.30 -24.45
C PHE A 188 -23.56 -37.57 -25.43
N VAL A 189 -22.49 -36.95 -24.93
CA VAL A 189 -21.46 -36.29 -25.74
C VAL A 189 -20.11 -36.84 -25.33
N HIS A 190 -19.37 -37.47 -26.25
CA HIS A 190 -18.14 -38.22 -25.95
C HIS A 190 -18.30 -39.19 -24.76
N ASP A 191 -19.32 -40.04 -24.82
CA ASP A 191 -19.65 -41.08 -23.83
C ASP A 191 -19.97 -40.57 -22.41
N LYS A 192 -20.24 -39.25 -22.25
CA LYS A 192 -20.68 -38.65 -21.00
C LYS A 192 -22.13 -38.17 -21.10
N PRO A 193 -23.01 -38.49 -20.14
CA PRO A 193 -24.37 -37.98 -20.12
C PRO A 193 -24.35 -36.47 -19.88
N LEU A 194 -25.22 -35.73 -20.57
CA LEU A 194 -25.47 -34.34 -20.23
C LEU A 194 -26.14 -34.25 -18.86
N PRO A 195 -25.76 -33.28 -17.99
CA PRO A 195 -26.36 -33.15 -16.68
C PRO A 195 -27.86 -32.78 -16.81
N PRO A 196 -28.74 -33.24 -15.89
CA PRO A 196 -30.17 -32.92 -15.93
C PRO A 196 -30.47 -31.42 -15.91
N SER A 197 -29.56 -30.61 -15.36
CA SER A 197 -29.62 -29.15 -15.34
C SER A 197 -29.22 -28.49 -16.67
N HIS A 198 -28.92 -29.27 -17.71
CA HIS A 198 -28.50 -28.71 -19.00
C HIS A 198 -29.67 -27.99 -19.68
N PRO A 199 -29.46 -26.82 -20.30
CA PRO A 199 -30.54 -26.02 -20.90
C PRO A 199 -31.39 -26.76 -21.95
N ILE A 200 -30.84 -27.80 -22.59
CA ILE A 200 -31.58 -28.63 -23.56
C ILE A 200 -32.79 -29.34 -22.92
N TYR A 201 -32.68 -29.73 -21.63
CA TYR A 201 -33.76 -30.38 -20.87
C TYR A 201 -34.75 -29.38 -20.26
N SER A 202 -34.39 -28.09 -20.25
CA SER A 202 -35.21 -27.00 -19.73
C SER A 202 -35.74 -26.08 -20.84
N SER A 203 -35.52 -26.45 -22.11
CA SER A 203 -36.00 -25.67 -23.25
C SER A 203 -37.53 -25.73 -23.30
N ARG A 204 -38.18 -24.57 -23.44
CA ARG A 204 -39.66 -24.50 -23.49
C ARG A 204 -40.24 -25.23 -24.72
N SER A 205 -39.43 -25.53 -25.73
CA SER A 205 -39.84 -26.22 -26.96
C SER A 205 -39.75 -27.75 -26.89
N LEU A 206 -38.94 -28.32 -25.98
CA LEU A 206 -38.70 -29.77 -25.93
C LEU A 206 -39.30 -30.40 -24.66
N PRO A 207 -40.42 -31.14 -24.76
CA PRO A 207 -40.98 -31.88 -23.62
C PRO A 207 -40.08 -33.06 -23.22
N SER A 208 -40.20 -33.48 -21.95
CA SER A 208 -39.46 -34.63 -21.40
C SER A 208 -39.82 -35.97 -22.05
N VAL A 209 -40.92 -36.01 -22.81
CA VAL A 209 -41.45 -37.17 -23.54
C VAL A 209 -41.61 -36.78 -25.01
N LEU A 210 -41.01 -37.53 -25.94
CA LEU A 210 -41.11 -37.27 -27.38
C LEU A 210 -42.54 -37.49 -27.91
N THR A 211 -43.08 -36.51 -28.64
CA THR A 211 -44.31 -36.63 -29.42
C THR A 211 -44.03 -36.50 -30.93
N LYS A 212 -45.03 -36.72 -31.78
CA LYS A 212 -44.84 -36.59 -33.24
C LYS A 212 -44.47 -35.19 -33.69
N ASP A 213 -44.93 -34.16 -32.98
CA ASP A 213 -44.63 -32.77 -33.32
C ASP A 213 -43.22 -32.37 -32.86
N THR A 214 -42.73 -32.94 -31.76
CA THR A 214 -41.45 -32.54 -31.14
C THR A 214 -40.27 -33.42 -31.54
N LYS A 215 -40.50 -34.54 -32.26
CA LYS A 215 -39.44 -35.46 -32.71
C LYS A 215 -38.43 -34.77 -33.64
N SER A 216 -38.92 -33.99 -34.60
CA SER A 216 -38.07 -33.27 -35.55
C SER A 216 -37.31 -32.15 -34.85
N GLU A 217 -37.93 -31.48 -33.88
CA GLU A 217 -37.30 -30.39 -33.13
C GLU A 217 -36.10 -30.86 -32.32
N LEU A 218 -36.18 -32.04 -31.67
CA LEU A 218 -35.06 -32.58 -30.90
C LEU A 218 -33.84 -32.88 -31.79
N PHE A 219 -34.04 -33.61 -32.89
CA PHE A 219 -32.93 -33.98 -33.77
C PHE A 219 -32.41 -32.79 -34.58
N LEU A 220 -33.26 -31.80 -34.88
CA LEU A 220 -32.85 -30.53 -35.49
C LEU A 220 -32.01 -29.69 -34.52
N GLU A 221 -32.45 -29.52 -33.27
CA GLU A 221 -31.69 -28.77 -32.25
C GLU A 221 -30.34 -29.44 -31.96
N LEU A 222 -30.30 -30.78 -31.90
CA LEU A 222 -29.04 -31.52 -31.75
C LEU A 222 -28.14 -31.43 -32.99
N LYS A 223 -28.71 -31.42 -34.21
CA LYS A 223 -27.96 -31.25 -35.46
C LYS A 223 -27.31 -29.87 -35.55
N GLU A 224 -28.02 -28.83 -35.14
CA GLU A 224 -27.53 -27.44 -35.16
C GLU A 224 -26.66 -27.08 -33.94
N SER A 225 -26.74 -27.87 -32.87
CA SER A 225 -25.90 -27.68 -31.69
C SER A 225 -24.42 -27.97 -32.00
N SER A 226 -23.53 -27.21 -31.35
CA SER A 226 -22.09 -27.40 -31.49
C SER A 226 -21.47 -27.87 -30.18
N ILE A 227 -20.47 -28.74 -30.26
CA ILE A 227 -19.73 -29.17 -29.06
C ILE A 227 -18.75 -28.05 -28.68
N CYS A 228 -18.79 -27.64 -27.42
CA CYS A 228 -17.87 -26.64 -26.90
C CYS A 228 -16.42 -27.07 -27.15
N VAL A 229 -15.54 -26.18 -27.61
CA VAL A 229 -14.13 -26.54 -27.87
C VAL A 229 -13.24 -26.60 -26.62
N GLY A 230 -13.74 -26.15 -25.47
CA GLY A 230 -12.95 -25.98 -24.25
C GLY A 230 -11.87 -24.90 -24.38
N ASN A 231 -10.79 -25.02 -23.60
CA ASN A 231 -9.63 -24.12 -23.63
C ASN A 231 -8.42 -24.82 -24.30
N LEU A 232 -8.26 -24.60 -25.60
CA LEU A 232 -7.11 -25.05 -26.40
C LEU A 232 -5.89 -24.12 -26.27
N GLY A 233 -4.70 -24.62 -26.59
CA GLY A 233 -3.46 -23.82 -26.66
C GLY A 233 -2.74 -23.61 -25.33
N TYR A 234 -2.94 -24.51 -24.36
CA TYR A 234 -2.30 -24.48 -23.03
C TYR A 234 -1.33 -25.66 -22.82
N ASP A 235 -0.74 -26.19 -23.90
CA ASP A 235 0.15 -27.36 -23.87
C ASP A 235 1.35 -27.18 -22.94
N GLU A 236 1.91 -25.97 -22.87
CA GLU A 236 2.98 -25.63 -21.91
C GLU A 236 2.55 -25.83 -20.46
N LEU A 237 1.31 -25.47 -20.14
CA LEU A 237 0.75 -25.58 -18.78
C LEU A 237 0.46 -27.05 -18.44
N LEU A 238 -0.01 -27.83 -19.42
CA LEU A 238 -0.28 -29.25 -19.29
C LEU A 238 1.01 -30.06 -19.14
N LYS A 239 2.02 -29.85 -20.00
CA LYS A 239 3.33 -30.54 -19.95
C LYS A 239 3.98 -30.43 -18.58
N LYS A 240 3.95 -29.25 -17.95
CA LYS A 240 4.55 -29.03 -16.63
C LYS A 240 3.85 -29.78 -15.51
N LYS A 241 2.52 -29.95 -15.60
CA LYS A 241 1.74 -30.67 -14.58
C LYS A 241 1.73 -32.18 -14.77
N ARG A 242 2.20 -32.66 -15.92
CA ARG A 242 2.12 -34.07 -16.33
C ARG A 242 3.29 -34.92 -15.84
N GLU A 243 4.05 -34.47 -14.84
CA GLU A 243 5.11 -35.26 -14.18
C GLU A 243 4.49 -36.54 -13.54
N GLY A 244 4.30 -37.59 -14.34
CA GLY A 244 3.83 -38.91 -13.93
C GLY A 244 2.31 -39.16 -13.90
N VAL A 245 1.47 -38.28 -14.46
CA VAL A 245 -0.01 -38.42 -14.38
C VAL A 245 -0.67 -38.34 -15.77
N GLU A 246 -1.45 -39.36 -16.16
CA GLU A 246 -2.07 -39.47 -17.50
C GLU A 246 -3.21 -38.47 -17.77
N ASN A 247 -3.83 -37.90 -16.73
CA ASN A 247 -4.93 -36.94 -16.85
C ASN A 247 -4.74 -35.75 -15.90
N VAL A 248 -4.38 -34.58 -16.43
CA VAL A 248 -4.08 -33.40 -15.60
C VAL A 248 -5.37 -32.80 -15.01
N VAL A 249 -5.36 -32.59 -13.69
CA VAL A 249 -6.47 -31.98 -12.96
C VAL A 249 -6.07 -30.61 -12.38
N PHE A 250 -6.99 -29.65 -12.44
CA PHE A 250 -6.84 -28.32 -11.85
C PHE A 250 -7.70 -28.23 -10.59
N LYS A 251 -7.04 -28.02 -9.45
CA LYS A 251 -7.70 -27.84 -8.15
C LYS A 251 -7.80 -26.36 -7.80
N GLY A 252 -8.90 -25.98 -7.15
CA GLY A 252 -9.12 -24.66 -6.55
C GLY A 252 -8.35 -24.49 -5.23
N VAL A 253 -8.49 -23.32 -4.61
CA VAL A 253 -7.85 -23.00 -3.31
C VAL A 253 -8.33 -23.95 -2.21
N ASP A 254 -9.58 -24.40 -2.32
CA ASP A 254 -10.24 -25.29 -1.37
C ASP A 254 -9.93 -26.77 -1.63
N GLY A 255 -9.01 -27.08 -2.56
CA GLY A 255 -8.61 -28.45 -2.92
C GLY A 255 -9.54 -29.17 -3.90
N ASN A 256 -10.74 -28.65 -4.14
CA ASN A 256 -11.72 -29.22 -5.07
C ASN A 256 -11.29 -29.13 -6.54
N VAL A 257 -11.71 -30.10 -7.36
CA VAL A 257 -11.40 -30.13 -8.80
C VAL A 257 -12.27 -29.12 -9.56
N VAL A 258 -11.63 -28.19 -10.27
CA VAL A 258 -12.25 -27.08 -10.99
C VAL A 258 -12.21 -27.29 -12.50
N ALA A 259 -11.15 -27.92 -13.02
CA ALA A 259 -11.05 -28.23 -14.45
C ALA A 259 -10.24 -29.51 -14.68
N ARG A 260 -10.48 -30.16 -15.82
CA ARG A 260 -9.82 -31.41 -16.23
C ARG A 260 -9.32 -31.29 -17.67
N GLU A 261 -8.25 -32.00 -17.95
CA GLU A 261 -7.79 -32.26 -19.30
C GLU A 261 -8.70 -33.29 -19.98
N GLU A 262 -9.14 -32.97 -21.20
CA GLU A 262 -9.99 -33.83 -22.03
C GLU A 262 -9.56 -33.76 -23.51
N THR A 263 -10.04 -34.68 -24.34
CA THR A 263 -9.84 -34.59 -25.80
C THR A 263 -10.75 -33.54 -26.43
N GLY A 264 -10.22 -32.79 -27.40
CA GLY A 264 -10.97 -31.80 -28.17
C GLY A 264 -12.11 -32.42 -29.02
N PRO A 265 -13.08 -31.60 -29.47
CA PRO A 265 -14.24 -32.09 -30.22
C PRO A 265 -13.97 -32.36 -31.71
N HIS A 266 -12.93 -31.78 -32.30
CA HIS A 266 -12.67 -31.83 -33.75
C HIS A 266 -11.26 -32.34 -34.14
N THR A 267 -10.34 -32.43 -33.16
CA THR A 267 -8.95 -32.85 -33.30
C THR A 267 -8.54 -33.68 -32.07
N ASP A 268 -7.50 -34.52 -32.18
CA ASP A 268 -6.88 -35.23 -31.04
C ASP A 268 -6.13 -34.27 -30.07
N ASP A 269 -6.26 -32.96 -30.28
CA ASP A 269 -5.68 -31.95 -29.41
C ASP A 269 -6.32 -32.01 -28.02
N ARG A 270 -5.47 -31.93 -26.99
CA ARG A 270 -5.90 -31.90 -25.60
C ARG A 270 -6.46 -30.51 -25.28
N THR A 271 -7.65 -30.47 -24.68
CA THR A 271 -8.33 -29.24 -24.26
C THR A 271 -8.61 -29.25 -22.77
N ILE A 272 -8.60 -28.09 -22.13
CA ILE A 272 -8.95 -27.97 -20.71
C ILE A 272 -10.42 -27.54 -20.59
N ARG A 273 -11.23 -28.36 -19.93
CA ARG A 273 -12.65 -28.07 -19.65
C ARG A 273 -12.88 -27.85 -18.17
N HIS A 274 -13.71 -26.87 -17.85
CA HIS A 274 -14.23 -26.70 -16.49
C HIS A 274 -15.12 -27.91 -16.12
N VAL A 275 -15.21 -28.27 -14.84
CA VAL A 275 -16.10 -29.35 -14.39
C VAL A 275 -17.56 -29.08 -14.78
N ASP A 276 -18.01 -27.83 -14.64
CA ASP A 276 -19.35 -27.37 -15.06
C ASP A 276 -19.41 -26.91 -16.53
N CYS A 277 -18.64 -27.56 -17.42
CA CYS A 277 -18.73 -27.27 -18.85
C CYS A 277 -20.09 -27.74 -19.37
N HIS A 278 -20.81 -26.88 -20.10
CA HIS A 278 -22.09 -27.25 -20.70
C HIS A 278 -21.96 -28.34 -21.77
N LEU A 279 -20.76 -28.60 -22.30
CA LEU A 279 -20.42 -29.56 -23.36
C LEU A 279 -21.10 -29.30 -24.70
N LEU A 280 -22.42 -29.13 -24.73
CA LEU A 280 -23.22 -28.80 -25.89
C LEU A 280 -23.64 -27.31 -25.88
N LEU A 281 -23.55 -26.66 -27.03
CA LEU A 281 -23.88 -25.24 -27.21
C LEU A 281 -25.08 -25.09 -28.15
N PRO A 282 -26.07 -24.25 -27.81
CA PRO A 282 -27.18 -23.93 -28.70
C PRO A 282 -26.68 -23.27 -29.99
N SER A 283 -27.42 -23.48 -31.08
CA SER A 283 -27.11 -23.05 -32.45
C SER A 283 -26.87 -21.54 -32.62
N ASN A 284 -27.42 -20.71 -31.72
CA ASN A 284 -27.40 -19.25 -31.83
C ASN A 284 -26.20 -18.53 -31.16
N LYS A 285 -25.12 -19.25 -30.81
CA LYS A 285 -23.93 -18.62 -30.18
C LYS A 285 -22.78 -18.39 -31.16
N PHE A 286 -22.44 -17.12 -31.36
CA PHE A 286 -21.23 -16.65 -32.06
C PHE A 286 -19.89 -17.12 -31.45
N SER A 287 -19.90 -17.83 -30.30
CA SER A 287 -18.68 -18.26 -29.61
C SER A 287 -18.58 -19.78 -29.56
N PRO A 288 -17.42 -20.38 -29.92
CA PRO A 288 -17.23 -21.82 -29.87
C PRO A 288 -17.04 -22.36 -28.42
N ARG A 289 -17.18 -21.49 -27.41
CA ARG A 289 -16.97 -21.82 -25.98
C ARG A 289 -18.21 -21.50 -25.14
N CYS A 290 -18.51 -22.34 -24.15
CA CYS A 290 -19.54 -22.05 -23.16
C CYS A 290 -19.11 -20.90 -22.22
N PRO A 291 -20.05 -20.22 -21.54
CA PRO A 291 -19.74 -19.14 -20.61
C PRO A 291 -18.76 -19.57 -19.51
N THR A 292 -18.92 -20.78 -18.95
CA THR A 292 -18.06 -21.34 -17.91
C THR A 292 -16.61 -21.52 -18.38
N CYS A 293 -16.41 -22.16 -19.55
CA CYS A 293 -15.08 -22.33 -20.12
C CYS A 293 -14.46 -20.99 -20.55
N THR A 294 -15.28 -20.02 -20.97
CA THR A 294 -14.82 -18.67 -21.34
C THR A 294 -14.32 -17.90 -20.11
N ALA A 295 -15.07 -17.94 -19.01
CA ALA A 295 -14.66 -17.34 -17.74
C ALA A 295 -13.39 -18.01 -17.19
N HIS A 296 -13.34 -19.34 -17.19
CA HIS A 296 -12.16 -20.09 -16.75
C HIS A 296 -10.93 -19.83 -17.64
N GLY A 297 -11.12 -19.57 -18.93
CA GLY A 297 -10.04 -19.20 -19.86
C GLY A 297 -9.29 -17.93 -19.47
N ASN A 298 -9.90 -17.01 -18.71
CA ASN A 298 -9.18 -15.86 -18.15
C ASN A 298 -8.21 -16.29 -17.03
N THR A 299 -8.63 -17.22 -16.18
CA THR A 299 -7.81 -17.81 -15.11
C THR A 299 -6.63 -18.59 -15.67
N LEU A 300 -6.85 -19.41 -16.71
CA LEU A 300 -5.80 -20.15 -17.39
C LEU A 300 -4.79 -19.21 -18.08
N ARG A 301 -5.25 -18.12 -18.71
CA ARG A 301 -4.36 -17.06 -19.25
C ARG A 301 -3.47 -16.46 -18.17
N GLY A 302 -4.02 -16.14 -17.00
CA GLY A 302 -3.25 -15.65 -15.85
C GLY A 302 -2.24 -16.69 -15.34
N ALA A 303 -2.60 -17.98 -15.31
CA ALA A 303 -1.70 -19.05 -14.91
C ALA A 303 -0.56 -19.27 -15.92
N LEU A 304 -0.86 -19.22 -17.22
CA LEU A 304 0.13 -19.32 -18.29
C LEU A 304 1.08 -18.11 -18.26
N HIS A 305 0.54 -16.90 -18.07
CA HIS A 305 1.35 -15.68 -17.90
C HIS A 305 2.30 -15.78 -16.71
N ARG A 306 1.82 -16.21 -15.53
CA ARG A 306 2.68 -16.45 -14.36
C ARG A 306 3.74 -17.52 -14.64
N THR A 307 3.40 -18.55 -15.40
CA THR A 307 4.32 -19.64 -15.74
C THR A 307 5.43 -19.16 -16.68
N ARG A 308 5.08 -18.34 -17.69
CA ARG A 308 6.05 -17.72 -18.61
C ARG A 308 6.92 -16.67 -17.92
N HIS A 309 6.31 -15.79 -17.10
CA HIS A 309 7.04 -14.75 -16.36
C HIS A 309 7.85 -15.25 -15.16
N LYS A 310 7.70 -16.51 -14.73
CA LYS A 310 8.60 -17.10 -13.72
C LYS A 310 9.99 -17.39 -14.28
N LYS A 311 10.13 -17.49 -15.62
CA LYS A 311 11.43 -17.60 -16.32
C LYS A 311 12.11 -16.24 -16.51
N ASP A 312 11.33 -15.16 -16.63
CA ASP A 312 11.84 -13.80 -16.87
C ASP A 312 11.72 -12.92 -15.60
N LEU A 313 12.30 -13.38 -14.48
CA LEU A 313 12.61 -12.51 -13.35
C LEU A 313 13.86 -11.67 -13.69
N ASP A 314 13.71 -10.77 -14.65
CA ASP A 314 14.68 -9.70 -14.85
C ASP A 314 14.53 -8.71 -13.69
N VAL A 315 15.56 -8.62 -12.84
CA VAL A 315 15.52 -7.85 -11.60
C VAL A 315 15.65 -6.37 -11.92
N SER A 316 14.53 -5.75 -12.30
CA SER A 316 14.46 -4.29 -12.46
C SER A 316 14.90 -3.58 -11.17
N HIS A 317 15.61 -2.47 -11.32
CA HIS A 317 15.93 -1.50 -10.25
C HIS A 317 14.70 -1.06 -9.42
N SER A 318 13.50 -1.10 -10.02
CA SER A 318 12.23 -0.75 -9.37
C SER A 318 11.61 -1.88 -8.53
N SER A 319 12.28 -3.03 -8.43
CA SER A 319 11.78 -4.19 -7.70
C SER A 319 11.58 -3.87 -6.22
N ARG A 320 10.33 -3.99 -5.76
CA ARG A 320 9.92 -3.91 -4.34
C ARG A 320 10.30 -5.16 -3.54
N VAL A 321 11.00 -6.11 -4.16
CA VAL A 321 11.45 -7.34 -3.50
C VAL A 321 12.63 -7.01 -2.59
N SER A 322 12.48 -7.39 -1.32
CA SER A 322 13.53 -7.22 -0.30
C SER A 322 14.81 -7.95 -0.72
N ASN A 323 15.97 -7.31 -0.52
CA ASN A 323 17.28 -7.85 -0.92
C ASN A 323 17.55 -9.26 -0.34
N LYS A 324 17.00 -9.58 0.83
CA LYS A 324 17.09 -10.91 1.47
C LYS A 324 16.48 -12.08 0.66
N HIS A 325 15.68 -11.78 -0.35
CA HIS A 325 15.05 -12.78 -1.21
C HIS A 325 15.68 -12.83 -2.61
N LEU A 326 16.75 -12.07 -2.84
CA LEU A 326 17.51 -12.07 -4.08
C LEU A 326 18.74 -12.98 -3.93
N THR A 327 19.08 -13.70 -4.99
CA THR A 327 20.31 -14.48 -5.03
C THR A 327 21.54 -13.57 -5.16
N LYS A 328 22.74 -14.11 -4.89
CA LYS A 328 24.00 -13.34 -4.97
C LYS A 328 24.22 -12.73 -6.36
N GLU A 329 23.90 -13.46 -7.43
CA GLU A 329 23.99 -12.98 -8.82
C GLU A 329 22.98 -11.85 -9.11
N GLN A 330 21.75 -12.00 -8.63
CA GLN A 330 20.71 -10.97 -8.75
C GLN A 330 21.04 -9.68 -8.00
N LEU A 331 21.75 -9.77 -6.87
CA LEU A 331 22.24 -8.61 -6.13
C LEU A 331 23.36 -7.88 -6.89
N ILE A 332 24.24 -8.62 -7.58
CA ILE A 332 25.30 -8.06 -8.41
C ILE A 332 24.72 -7.29 -9.59
N ASP A 333 23.72 -7.85 -10.28
CA ASP A 333 23.12 -7.18 -11.44
C ASP A 333 22.28 -5.97 -11.03
N LYS A 334 21.52 -6.06 -9.93
CA LYS A 334 20.84 -4.90 -9.33
C LYS A 334 21.82 -3.78 -8.97
N SER A 335 23.02 -4.12 -8.48
CA SER A 335 24.08 -3.15 -8.18
C SER A 335 24.64 -2.47 -9.45
N LYS A 336 24.85 -3.22 -10.54
CA LYS A 336 25.28 -2.65 -11.83
C LYS A 336 24.23 -1.68 -12.40
N ASP A 337 22.96 -2.02 -12.27
CA ASP A 337 21.86 -1.16 -12.74
C ASP A 337 21.72 0.12 -11.91
N LEU A 338 21.81 0.00 -10.57
CA LEU A 338 21.92 1.14 -9.65
C LEU A 338 23.06 2.10 -10.05
N GLN A 339 24.22 1.54 -10.42
CA GLN A 339 25.35 2.34 -10.88
C GLN A 339 25.09 3.02 -12.23
N ARG A 340 24.42 2.36 -13.17
CA ARG A 340 24.03 2.97 -14.46
C ARG A 340 23.05 4.10 -14.27
N GLU A 341 22.03 3.93 -13.42
CA GLU A 341 21.05 4.98 -13.14
C GLU A 341 21.70 6.18 -12.43
N LYS A 342 22.59 5.94 -11.46
CA LYS A 342 23.37 6.99 -10.82
C LYS A 342 24.23 7.77 -11.82
N ARG A 343 24.84 7.10 -12.80
CA ARG A 343 25.59 7.76 -13.89
C ARG A 343 24.67 8.59 -14.76
N LEU A 344 23.51 8.05 -15.17
CA LEU A 344 22.52 8.78 -15.98
C LEU A 344 22.02 10.04 -15.26
N GLN A 345 21.68 9.93 -13.97
CA GLN A 345 21.23 11.07 -13.15
C GLN A 345 22.33 12.14 -13.03
N LYS A 346 23.59 11.74 -12.84
CA LYS A 346 24.72 12.69 -12.87
C LYS A 346 24.83 13.41 -14.22
N THR A 347 24.68 12.69 -15.33
CA THR A 347 24.73 13.30 -16.67
C THR A 347 23.56 14.26 -16.90
N LEU A 348 22.35 13.90 -16.47
CA LEU A 348 21.18 14.79 -16.57
C LEU A 348 21.35 16.04 -15.69
N ALA A 349 21.86 15.89 -14.48
CA ALA A 349 22.17 17.01 -13.60
C ALA A 349 23.26 17.91 -14.18
N SER A 350 24.30 17.34 -14.81
CA SER A 350 25.31 18.11 -15.54
C SER A 350 24.67 18.91 -16.67
N LYS A 351 23.87 18.27 -17.53
CA LYS A 351 23.17 18.96 -18.63
C LYS A 351 22.22 20.04 -18.13
N ALA A 352 21.56 19.84 -16.99
CA ALA A 352 20.72 20.86 -16.38
C ALA A 352 21.56 22.03 -15.85
N LYS A 353 22.71 21.75 -15.23
CA LYS A 353 23.67 22.77 -14.81
C LYS A 353 24.22 23.55 -16.00
N ASP A 354 24.58 22.87 -17.08
CA ASP A 354 25.07 23.49 -18.32
C ASP A 354 24.00 24.41 -18.91
N ARG A 355 22.73 23.98 -18.95
CA ARG A 355 21.61 24.86 -19.38
C ARG A 355 21.40 26.06 -18.47
N VAL A 356 21.62 25.92 -17.16
CA VAL A 356 21.55 27.04 -16.22
C VAL A 356 22.74 27.98 -16.44
N CYS A 357 23.93 27.47 -16.66
CA CYS A 357 25.10 28.28 -17.02
C CYS A 357 24.84 29.03 -18.35
N ASP A 358 24.35 28.35 -19.39
CA ASP A 358 23.99 28.97 -20.67
C ASP A 358 22.91 30.06 -20.50
N ALA A 359 21.93 29.83 -19.62
CA ALA A 359 20.91 30.84 -19.31
C ALA A 359 21.49 32.02 -18.52
N VAL A 360 22.39 31.76 -17.56
CA VAL A 360 23.10 32.80 -16.80
C VAL A 360 24.07 33.57 -17.70
N GLU A 361 24.69 32.97 -18.71
CA GLU A 361 25.53 33.69 -19.68
C GLU A 361 24.71 34.52 -20.66
N LYS A 362 23.49 34.09 -21.01
CA LYS A 362 22.60 34.81 -21.94
C LYS A 362 21.79 35.92 -21.26
N GLU A 363 21.34 35.71 -20.02
CA GLU A 363 20.46 36.63 -19.28
C GLU A 363 21.17 37.31 -18.09
N GLY A 364 22.33 36.82 -17.68
CA GLY A 364 23.12 37.43 -16.61
C GLY A 364 23.94 38.61 -17.12
N CYS A 365 23.92 39.70 -16.35
CA CYS A 365 24.87 40.78 -16.51
C CYS A 365 26.20 40.37 -15.85
N ASN A 366 27.28 40.34 -16.65
CA ASN A 366 28.59 39.99 -16.14
C ASN A 366 29.09 41.14 -15.25
N VAL A 367 29.15 40.92 -13.93
CA VAL A 367 29.69 41.91 -13.00
C VAL A 367 31.19 41.95 -13.24
N ASN A 368 31.64 42.98 -13.96
CA ASN A 368 33.03 43.11 -14.39
C ASN A 368 33.98 43.06 -13.18
N GLU A 369 35.23 42.65 -13.33
CA GLU A 369 36.18 42.50 -12.21
C GLU A 369 36.33 43.83 -11.43
N ASN A 370 36.21 44.96 -12.12
CA ASN A 370 36.13 46.30 -11.54
C ASN A 370 34.84 46.56 -10.73
N GLN A 371 33.71 45.97 -11.11
CA GLN A 371 32.45 46.04 -10.36
C GLN A 371 32.45 45.08 -9.17
N HIS A 372 33.14 43.93 -9.24
CA HIS A 372 33.37 43.05 -8.10
C HIS A 372 34.31 43.72 -7.08
N VAL A 373 35.40 44.33 -7.55
CA VAL A 373 36.31 45.15 -6.73
C VAL A 373 35.56 46.37 -6.18
N PHE A 374 34.66 46.99 -6.93
CA PHE A 374 33.79 48.08 -6.46
C PHE A 374 32.75 47.59 -5.44
N LEU A 375 32.13 46.44 -5.61
CA LEU A 375 31.21 45.86 -4.62
C LEU A 375 31.95 45.43 -3.36
N GLN A 376 33.16 44.87 -3.49
CA GLN A 376 34.05 44.59 -2.38
C GLN A 376 34.52 45.88 -1.70
N SER A 377 34.82 46.95 -2.44
CA SER A 377 35.21 48.23 -1.87
C SER A 377 34.01 48.94 -1.23
N VAL A 378 32.81 48.81 -1.78
CA VAL A 378 31.55 49.26 -1.19
C VAL A 378 31.21 48.44 0.06
N LEU A 379 31.46 47.13 0.11
CA LEU A 379 31.30 46.31 1.32
C LEU A 379 32.37 46.61 2.38
N LYS A 380 33.62 46.88 1.95
CA LYS A 380 34.74 47.28 2.84
C LYS A 380 34.59 48.72 3.33
N ALA A 381 34.00 49.61 2.54
CA ALA A 381 33.71 51.01 2.86
C ALA A 381 32.33 51.20 3.49
N ALA A 382 31.43 50.22 3.37
CA ALA A 382 30.17 50.15 4.10
C ALA A 382 30.47 49.85 5.56
N LYS A 383 30.91 50.89 6.28
CA LYS A 383 30.41 51.06 7.63
C LYS A 383 28.88 51.11 7.52
N PRO A 384 28.14 50.46 8.43
CA PRO A 384 26.69 50.65 8.49
C PRO A 384 26.42 52.15 8.40
N LYS A 385 25.53 52.56 7.48
CA LYS A 385 25.14 53.98 7.36
C LYS A 385 24.88 54.51 8.77
N PRO A 386 25.25 55.76 9.10
CA PRO A 386 24.77 56.39 10.33
C PRO A 386 23.23 56.32 10.31
N GLY A 387 22.64 55.41 11.10
CA GLY A 387 21.20 55.10 11.08
C GLY A 387 20.81 53.64 10.76
N MET A 388 21.69 52.79 10.21
CA MET A 388 21.51 51.33 10.22
C MET A 388 22.14 50.75 11.49
N GLN A 389 21.53 51.05 12.63
CA GLN A 389 21.87 50.40 13.88
C GLN A 389 21.19 49.03 13.87
N PHE A 390 21.94 47.98 13.50
CA PHE A 390 21.58 46.67 14.02
C PHE A 390 21.64 46.78 15.53
N GLU A 391 20.63 46.30 16.25
CA GLU A 391 20.69 46.24 17.71
C GLU A 391 22.00 45.56 18.13
N ASP A 392 22.72 46.16 19.07
CA ASP A 392 24.01 45.66 19.52
C ASP A 392 23.87 44.23 20.05
N GLY A 393 24.65 43.29 19.47
CA GLY A 393 24.57 41.87 19.78
C GLY A 393 23.52 41.09 18.98
N SER A 394 22.84 41.70 18.01
CA SER A 394 21.87 40.99 17.16
C SER A 394 22.53 39.98 16.22
N ALA A 395 21.79 38.89 15.91
CA ALA A 395 22.27 37.84 15.00
C ALA A 395 22.60 38.37 13.58
N GLN A 396 21.94 39.46 13.17
CA GLN A 396 22.17 40.12 11.89
C GLN A 396 23.52 40.84 11.86
N GLN A 397 23.87 41.53 12.94
CA GLN A 397 25.18 42.15 13.13
C GLN A 397 26.29 41.09 13.12
N PHE A 398 26.10 39.98 13.84
CA PHE A 398 27.05 38.87 13.86
C PHE A 398 27.25 38.24 12.48
N LEU A 399 26.16 37.96 11.75
CA LEU A 399 26.24 37.42 10.40
C LEU A 399 27.02 38.38 9.48
N PHE A 400 26.67 39.67 9.49
CA PHE A 400 27.34 40.69 8.68
C PHE A 400 28.84 40.79 8.99
N GLN A 401 29.22 40.85 10.27
CA GLN A 401 30.63 40.87 10.69
C GLN A 401 31.41 39.64 10.19
N GLN A 402 30.82 38.46 10.24
CA GLN A 402 31.47 37.24 9.72
C GLN A 402 31.59 37.27 8.19
N GLN A 403 30.61 37.80 7.47
CA GLN A 403 30.69 38.00 6.01
C GLN A 403 31.78 39.01 5.62
N VAL A 404 31.90 40.12 6.36
CA VAL A 404 32.97 41.12 6.16
C VAL A 404 34.35 40.53 6.48
N LYS A 405 34.47 39.78 7.58
CA LYS A 405 35.72 39.09 7.93
C LYS A 405 36.16 38.12 6.83
N GLN A 406 35.21 37.40 6.24
CA GLN A 406 35.47 36.50 5.11
C GLN A 406 35.92 37.25 3.86
N SER A 407 35.29 38.39 3.53
CA SER A 407 35.65 39.18 2.34
C SER A 407 37.01 39.88 2.45
N GLN A 408 37.55 39.99 3.67
CA GLN A 408 38.89 40.49 3.94
C GLN A 408 39.98 39.42 3.81
N GLN A 409 39.62 38.13 3.82
CA GLN A 409 40.60 37.04 3.64
C GLN A 409 40.92 36.83 2.15
N GLN A 410 42.19 36.60 1.84
CA GLN A 410 42.63 36.28 0.47
C GLN A 410 42.35 34.81 0.10
N ASP A 411 42.38 33.89 1.07
CA ASP A 411 42.04 32.49 0.90
C ASP A 411 40.89 32.09 1.84
N ALA A 412 39.82 31.53 1.27
CA ALA A 412 38.67 31.05 2.03
C ALA A 412 39.03 29.97 3.08
N ARG A 413 40.16 29.26 2.92
CA ARG A 413 40.66 28.25 3.88
C ARG A 413 41.21 28.86 5.17
N THR A 414 41.61 30.14 5.14
CA THR A 414 42.17 30.85 6.30
C THR A 414 41.08 31.37 7.25
N MET A 415 39.82 31.32 6.83
CA MET A 415 38.71 31.81 7.63
C MET A 415 38.44 30.94 8.85
N ARG A 416 38.50 31.58 10.01
CA ARG A 416 38.02 31.03 11.28
C ARG A 416 36.66 31.63 11.61
N TRP A 417 35.63 30.82 11.43
CA TRP A 417 34.24 31.14 11.76
C TRP A 417 34.03 31.19 13.27
N HIS A 418 33.21 32.14 13.71
CA HIS A 418 32.78 32.21 15.10
C HIS A 418 31.93 30.98 15.48
N PRO A 419 32.03 30.41 16.70
CA PRO A 419 31.26 29.22 17.10
C PRO A 419 29.74 29.38 16.95
N MET A 420 29.19 30.57 17.17
CA MET A 420 27.77 30.84 16.95
C MET A 420 27.37 30.72 15.47
N MET A 421 28.25 31.12 14.55
CA MET A 421 28.03 30.97 13.11
C MET A 421 28.04 29.48 12.73
N ILE A 422 28.98 28.71 13.28
CA ILE A 422 29.02 27.25 13.08
C ILE A 422 27.74 26.59 13.61
N ARG A 423 27.30 26.93 14.83
CA ARG A 423 26.04 26.40 15.41
C ARG A 423 24.82 26.75 14.56
N TRP A 424 24.73 27.97 14.04
CA TRP A 424 23.65 28.38 13.15
C TRP A 424 23.69 27.62 11.82
N CYS A 425 24.87 27.48 11.21
CA CYS A 425 25.05 26.69 10.00
C CYS A 425 24.75 25.20 10.22
N LEU A 426 25.13 24.63 11.36
CA LEU A 426 24.78 23.26 11.76
C LEU A 426 23.26 23.10 11.90
N ALA A 427 22.57 24.06 12.52
CA ALA A 427 21.12 24.01 12.64
C ALA A 427 20.42 23.99 11.27
N ILE A 428 20.89 24.81 10.32
CA ILE A 428 20.37 24.80 8.94
C ILE A 428 20.72 23.50 8.22
N PHE A 429 21.97 23.04 8.35
CA PHE A 429 22.47 21.80 7.74
C PHE A 429 21.64 20.59 8.21
N TYR A 430 21.50 20.39 9.52
CA TYR A 430 20.69 19.31 10.08
C TYR A 430 19.20 19.43 9.78
N THR A 431 18.68 20.64 9.54
CA THR A 431 17.30 20.81 9.07
C THR A 431 17.16 20.43 7.59
N SER A 432 18.10 20.85 6.74
CA SER A 432 18.12 20.53 5.31
C SER A 432 19.50 20.76 4.68
N ASN A 433 20.21 19.65 4.42
CA ASN A 433 21.49 19.65 3.69
C ASN A 433 21.40 20.29 2.30
N ALA A 434 20.26 20.13 1.62
CA ALA A 434 20.02 20.70 0.30
C ALA A 434 19.81 22.22 0.36
N ALA A 435 19.04 22.71 1.33
CA ALA A 435 18.87 24.14 1.52
C ALA A 435 20.20 24.82 1.88
N TYR A 436 20.99 24.18 2.75
CA TYR A 436 22.33 24.66 3.10
C TYR A 436 23.24 24.75 1.87
N ASP A 437 23.23 23.73 1.02
CA ASP A 437 23.99 23.72 -0.23
C ASP A 437 23.57 24.82 -1.19
N ILE A 438 22.26 25.02 -1.37
CA ILE A 438 21.76 26.08 -2.25
C ILE A 438 22.21 27.44 -1.72
N MET A 439 22.04 27.71 -0.42
CA MET A 439 22.47 28.97 0.19
C MET A 439 23.97 29.20 0.01
N ARG A 440 24.80 28.19 0.24
CA ARG A 440 26.25 28.28 0.09
C ARG A 440 26.68 28.42 -1.38
N ASN A 441 26.12 27.61 -2.27
CA ASN A 441 26.52 27.55 -3.68
C ASN A 441 25.95 28.71 -4.50
N SER A 442 24.90 29.38 -4.02
CA SER A 442 24.35 30.59 -4.63
C SER A 442 25.35 31.76 -4.66
N GLY A 443 26.39 31.72 -3.82
CA GLY A 443 27.35 32.81 -3.67
C GLY A 443 26.81 34.03 -2.91
N PHE A 444 25.52 34.05 -2.58
CA PHE A 444 24.87 35.15 -1.84
C PHE A 444 25.37 35.24 -0.39
N LEU A 445 25.60 34.09 0.25
CA LEU A 445 26.19 34.01 1.59
C LEU A 445 27.45 33.13 1.54
N GLN A 446 28.53 33.65 2.12
CA GLN A 446 29.72 32.84 2.37
C GLN A 446 29.48 32.01 3.63
N LEU A 447 29.44 30.69 3.48
CA LEU A 447 29.15 29.76 4.57
C LEU A 447 30.26 28.68 4.69
N PRO A 448 30.47 28.11 5.90
CA PRO A 448 31.43 27.03 6.13
C PRO A 448 31.26 25.87 5.15
N HIS A 449 32.36 25.18 4.82
CA HIS A 449 32.28 23.97 4.02
C HIS A 449 31.60 22.83 4.80
N ARG A 450 30.95 21.90 4.09
CA ARG A 450 30.31 20.72 4.69
C ARG A 450 31.25 19.93 5.59
N THR A 451 32.48 19.71 5.14
CA THR A 451 33.51 19.01 5.91
C THR A 451 33.78 19.67 7.26
N THR A 452 33.82 21.01 7.30
CA THR A 452 33.97 21.76 8.54
C THR A 452 32.78 21.51 9.46
N LEU A 453 31.55 21.62 8.93
CA LEU A 453 30.35 21.31 9.72
C LEU A 453 30.34 19.87 10.24
N GLN A 454 30.72 18.89 9.42
CA GLN A 454 30.82 17.50 9.83
C GLN A 454 31.84 17.29 10.95
N GLN A 455 33.00 17.96 10.89
CA GLN A 455 33.99 17.94 11.97
C GLN A 455 33.43 18.51 13.27
N TYR A 456 32.73 19.64 13.22
CA TYR A 456 32.08 20.22 14.40
C TYR A 456 30.85 19.43 14.87
N GLY A 457 30.24 18.65 13.98
CA GLY A 457 29.12 17.76 14.29
C GLY A 457 29.53 16.48 15.00
N LYS A 458 30.79 16.04 14.81
CA LYS A 458 31.41 14.92 15.53
C LYS A 458 31.82 15.35 16.93
N PHE A 459 30.83 15.55 17.79
CA PHE A 459 31.04 15.91 19.19
C PHE A 459 31.56 14.73 20.03
N THR A 460 31.06 13.51 19.75
CA THR A 460 31.38 12.29 20.51
C THR A 460 31.39 11.09 19.56
N GLU A 461 32.20 10.08 19.87
CA GLU A 461 32.15 8.79 19.18
C GLU A 461 30.93 7.99 19.65
N PRO A 462 30.03 7.60 18.74
CA PRO A 462 28.82 6.92 19.14
C PRO A 462 29.12 5.47 19.54
N THR A 463 28.95 5.20 20.83
CA THR A 463 29.08 3.86 21.41
C THR A 463 27.70 3.31 21.76
N PRO A 464 27.43 2.01 21.49
CA PRO A 464 26.25 1.33 22.04
C PRO A 464 26.20 1.41 23.56
N GLY A 465 25.01 1.34 24.12
CA GLY A 465 24.74 1.49 25.54
C GLY A 465 24.66 2.96 25.98
N PHE A 466 25.23 3.25 27.14
CA PHE A 466 25.25 4.59 27.73
C PHE A 466 26.61 5.24 27.54
N ASN A 467 26.63 6.38 26.84
CA ASN A 467 27.85 7.11 26.57
C ASN A 467 28.05 8.25 27.60
N PRO A 468 29.17 8.30 28.34
CA PRO A 468 29.43 9.33 29.35
C PRO A 468 29.36 10.77 28.84
N ASP A 469 29.80 11.04 27.60
CA ASP A 469 29.74 12.40 27.04
C ASP A 469 28.29 12.82 26.75
N ILE A 470 27.46 11.86 26.31
CA ILE A 470 26.03 12.08 26.09
C ILE A 470 25.32 12.35 27.43
N LEU A 471 25.68 11.62 28.48
CA LEU A 471 25.15 11.83 29.84
C LEU A 471 25.57 13.18 30.42
N THR A 472 26.84 13.57 30.23
CA THR A 472 27.33 14.91 30.61
C THR A 472 26.52 15.98 29.89
N LYS A 473 26.24 15.77 28.59
CA LYS A 473 25.43 16.69 27.82
C LYS A 473 23.98 16.76 28.29
N LEU A 474 23.40 15.63 28.69
CA LEU A 474 22.08 15.58 29.28
C LEU A 474 22.01 16.44 30.55
N GLY A 475 23.04 16.37 31.41
CA GLY A 475 23.16 17.23 32.60
C GLY A 475 23.20 18.72 32.27
N GLU A 476 23.98 19.11 31.26
CA GLU A 476 24.06 20.49 30.78
C GLU A 476 22.73 20.99 30.18
N VAL A 477 22.12 20.20 29.31
CA VAL A 477 20.88 20.57 28.58
C VAL A 477 19.70 20.68 29.53
N SER A 478 19.64 19.80 30.53
CA SER A 478 18.59 19.85 31.55
C SER A 478 18.80 20.96 32.57
N ASN A 479 20.02 21.50 32.70
CA ASN A 479 20.40 22.45 33.75
C ASN A 479 20.02 21.94 35.16
N LEU A 480 20.27 20.64 35.38
CA LEU A 480 19.69 19.85 36.48
C LEU A 480 19.96 20.44 37.87
N ILE A 481 21.15 20.99 38.07
CA ILE A 481 21.62 21.57 39.33
C ILE A 481 20.70 22.73 39.78
N ASN A 482 20.20 23.51 38.82
CA ASN A 482 19.37 24.68 39.09
C ASN A 482 17.86 24.38 39.07
N LEU A 483 17.46 23.12 38.84
CA LEU A 483 16.05 22.75 38.81
C LEU A 483 15.50 22.51 40.22
N PRO A 484 14.32 23.07 40.56
CA PRO A 484 13.55 22.66 41.73
C PRO A 484 13.21 21.17 41.67
N ASP A 485 13.04 20.55 42.84
CA ASP A 485 12.87 19.10 42.95
C ASP A 485 11.70 18.55 42.11
N TRP A 486 10.55 19.21 42.16
CA TRP A 486 9.38 18.82 41.36
C TRP A 486 9.63 18.87 39.84
N LYS A 487 10.57 19.69 39.34
CA LYS A 487 10.95 19.73 37.91
C LYS A 487 11.92 18.62 37.50
N LYS A 488 12.53 17.92 38.47
CA LYS A 488 13.42 16.77 38.24
C LYS A 488 12.65 15.47 37.98
N ASN A 489 11.32 15.49 38.12
CA ASN A 489 10.47 14.36 37.79
C ASN A 489 10.46 14.08 36.27
N VAL A 490 10.84 12.86 35.90
CA VAL A 490 10.95 12.38 34.52
C VAL A 490 10.24 11.04 34.32
N THR A 491 9.95 10.74 33.05
CA THR A 491 9.55 9.42 32.58
C THR A 491 10.65 8.82 31.73
N LEU A 492 10.92 7.53 31.92
CA LEU A 492 11.81 6.77 31.05
C LEU A 492 10.97 6.11 29.94
N VAL A 493 11.31 6.42 28.70
CA VAL A 493 10.58 5.98 27.51
C VAL A 493 11.51 5.15 26.64
N TRP A 494 11.04 4.02 26.11
CA TRP A 494 11.80 3.26 25.12
C TRP A 494 10.92 2.77 23.97
N ASP A 495 11.56 2.60 22.82
CA ASP A 495 10.96 1.98 21.63
C ASP A 495 12.02 1.28 20.78
N GLU A 496 11.58 0.31 20.00
CA GLU A 496 12.43 -0.49 19.11
C GLU A 496 12.25 -0.05 17.66
N MET A 497 13.34 0.37 17.02
CA MET A 497 13.34 0.82 15.63
C MET A 497 13.97 -0.23 14.72
N LYS A 498 13.30 -0.55 13.61
CA LYS A 498 13.87 -1.40 12.58
C LYS A 498 14.89 -0.67 11.72
N ILE A 499 16.08 -1.23 11.58
CA ILE A 499 17.17 -0.73 10.73
C ILE A 499 17.46 -1.68 9.57
N LYS A 500 18.26 -1.23 8.59
CA LYS A 500 18.79 -2.11 7.55
C LYS A 500 19.97 -2.90 8.13
N SER A 501 19.84 -4.22 8.18
CA SER A 501 20.95 -5.09 8.57
C SER A 501 22.08 -5.02 7.54
N GLY A 502 23.29 -4.80 8.01
CA GLY A 502 24.49 -4.77 7.18
C GLY A 502 25.70 -4.34 8.01
N LEU A 503 26.88 -4.62 7.47
CA LEU A 503 28.15 -4.23 8.07
C LEU A 503 28.68 -2.98 7.39
N VAL A 504 29.17 -2.05 8.21
CA VAL A 504 29.82 -0.83 7.74
C VAL A 504 31.16 -0.69 8.43
N PHE A 505 32.20 -0.44 7.63
CA PHE A 505 33.54 -0.20 8.15
C PHE A 505 33.69 1.28 8.54
N CYS A 506 33.89 1.54 9.83
CA CYS A 506 34.14 2.87 10.36
C CYS A 506 35.61 3.24 10.14
N LYS A 507 35.88 4.21 9.26
CA LYS A 507 37.26 4.61 8.96
C LYS A 507 37.95 5.34 10.11
N SER A 508 37.20 5.96 11.02
CA SER A 508 37.76 6.71 12.14
C SER A 508 38.16 5.81 13.29
N SER A 509 37.30 4.86 13.70
CA SER A 509 37.61 3.92 14.78
C SER A 509 38.38 2.69 14.30
N GLY A 510 38.26 2.33 13.02
CA GLY A 510 38.83 1.10 12.46
C GLY A 510 37.93 -0.13 12.65
N ASP A 511 36.76 0.03 13.26
CA ASP A 511 35.87 -1.07 13.61
C ASP A 511 34.85 -1.40 12.52
N LEU A 512 34.38 -2.65 12.57
CA LEU A 512 33.25 -3.11 11.78
C LEU A 512 31.95 -2.96 12.59
N ILE A 513 31.13 -1.98 12.20
CA ILE A 513 29.85 -1.67 12.86
C ILE A 513 28.72 -2.46 12.18
N GLY A 514 27.80 -3.00 12.98
CA GLY A 514 26.58 -3.65 12.48
C GLY A 514 26.18 -4.94 13.19
N PHE A 515 27.01 -5.40 14.13
CA PHE A 515 26.68 -6.53 15.00
C PHE A 515 25.71 -6.13 16.13
N THR A 516 25.09 -7.13 16.77
CA THR A 516 24.29 -6.89 17.97
C THR A 516 25.18 -6.57 19.16
N ASP A 517 24.76 -5.57 19.95
CA ASP A 517 25.37 -5.18 21.21
C ASP A 517 24.24 -4.83 22.19
N LEU A 518 24.06 -5.68 23.19
CA LEU A 518 22.99 -5.56 24.19
C LEU A 518 23.49 -5.06 25.55
N GLY A 519 24.72 -4.55 25.61
CA GLY A 519 25.40 -4.20 26.85
C GLY A 519 26.12 -5.39 27.49
N GLU A 520 26.87 -5.13 28.57
CA GLU A 520 27.83 -6.05 29.19
C GLU A 520 27.21 -7.39 29.59
N ILE A 521 26.23 -7.37 30.51
CA ILE A 521 25.59 -8.59 31.05
C ILE A 521 24.94 -9.43 29.93
N ASN A 522 24.21 -8.79 29.02
CA ASN A 522 23.50 -9.49 27.96
C ASN A 522 24.45 -10.07 26.91
N ASN A 523 25.55 -9.38 26.60
CA ASN A 523 26.57 -9.87 25.69
C ASN A 523 27.31 -11.07 26.29
N GLU A 524 27.67 -11.01 27.58
CA GLU A 524 28.29 -12.15 28.27
C GLU A 524 27.37 -13.38 28.29
N MET A 525 26.07 -13.19 28.57
CA MET A 525 25.09 -14.28 28.51
C MET A 525 24.99 -14.88 27.10
N LYS A 526 24.94 -14.05 26.06
CA LYS A 526 24.93 -14.51 24.67
C LYS A 526 26.21 -15.25 24.28
N ASP A 527 27.37 -14.75 24.70
CA ASP A 527 28.66 -15.39 24.44
C ASP A 527 28.76 -16.74 25.16
N PHE A 528 28.22 -16.84 26.38
CA PHE A 528 28.09 -18.10 27.09
C PHE A 528 27.16 -19.08 26.36
N GLU A 529 25.96 -18.65 25.96
CA GLU A 529 25.03 -19.48 25.18
C GLU A 529 25.67 -19.97 23.87
N ARG A 530 26.41 -19.09 23.17
CA ARG A 530 27.13 -19.43 21.94
C ARG A 530 28.17 -20.53 22.20
N ARG A 531 29.02 -20.36 23.22
CA ARG A 531 30.02 -21.36 23.62
C ARG A 531 29.40 -22.71 23.98
N CYS A 532 28.25 -22.71 24.67
CA CYS A 532 27.53 -23.94 24.98
C CYS A 532 27.01 -24.66 23.72
N ARG A 533 26.52 -23.92 22.72
CA ARG A 533 26.05 -24.50 21.45
C ARG A 533 27.20 -24.99 20.57
N GLU A 534 28.30 -24.25 20.53
CA GLU A 534 29.54 -24.65 19.84
C GLU A 534 30.04 -26.01 20.36
N GLN A 535 30.03 -26.22 21.68
CA GLN A 535 30.41 -27.49 22.30
C GLN A 535 29.46 -28.65 21.95
N GLN A 536 28.17 -28.38 21.71
CA GLN A 536 27.17 -29.40 21.39
C GLN A 536 27.09 -29.74 19.89
N HIS A 537 27.35 -28.77 19.00
CA HIS A 537 27.08 -28.90 17.57
C HIS A 537 28.30 -28.69 16.66
N GLY A 538 29.46 -28.30 17.20
CA GLY A 538 30.72 -28.19 16.46
C GLY A 538 30.74 -27.11 15.36
N THR A 539 29.81 -26.16 15.40
CA THR A 539 29.71 -25.06 14.42
C THR A 539 30.09 -23.73 15.04
N ASP A 540 31.06 -23.06 14.45
CA ASP A 540 31.48 -21.69 14.77
C ASP A 540 30.38 -20.70 14.31
N GLU A 541 29.51 -20.28 15.23
CA GLU A 541 28.39 -19.36 14.93
C GLU A 541 28.91 -17.92 14.88
N GLN A 542 28.81 -17.29 13.71
CA GLN A 542 29.17 -15.88 13.56
C GLN A 542 28.26 -14.96 14.39
N PRO A 543 28.77 -13.83 14.90
CA PRO A 543 27.97 -12.87 15.64
C PRO A 543 26.83 -12.30 14.78
N ASP A 544 25.66 -12.19 15.40
CA ASP A 544 24.44 -11.76 14.74
C ASP A 544 24.52 -10.30 14.26
N LEU A 545 23.97 -10.05 13.08
CA LEU A 545 23.80 -8.70 12.55
C LEU A 545 22.57 -8.02 13.15
N ALA A 546 22.73 -6.79 13.62
CA ALA A 546 21.61 -6.02 14.14
C ALA A 546 20.57 -5.73 13.05
N THR A 547 19.30 -5.95 13.38
CA THR A 547 18.15 -5.63 12.53
C THR A 547 17.26 -4.54 13.12
N HIS A 548 17.41 -4.28 14.41
CA HIS A 548 16.69 -3.28 15.16
C HIS A 548 17.66 -2.51 16.09
N VAL A 549 17.20 -1.39 16.63
CA VAL A 549 17.88 -0.60 17.65
C VAL A 549 16.84 -0.23 18.71
N LEU A 550 17.09 -0.61 19.95
CA LEU A 550 16.34 -0.12 21.11
C LEU A 550 16.90 1.26 21.48
N ALA A 551 16.05 2.27 21.61
CA ALA A 551 16.45 3.60 22.06
C ALA A 551 15.81 3.92 23.41
N LEU A 552 16.60 4.45 24.35
CA LEU A 552 16.16 4.90 25.67
C LEU A 552 16.16 6.43 25.71
N MET A 553 15.02 7.00 26.06
CA MET A 553 14.78 8.43 26.11
C MET A 553 14.29 8.85 27.49
N VAL A 554 14.87 9.92 28.01
CA VAL A 554 14.35 10.62 29.17
C VAL A 554 13.42 11.73 28.71
N ARG A 555 12.25 11.82 29.35
CA ARG A 555 11.27 12.87 29.09
C ARG A 555 10.87 13.55 30.38
N GLY A 556 11.01 14.88 30.43
CA GLY A 556 10.60 15.67 31.58
C GLY A 556 9.08 15.80 31.69
N ILE A 557 8.54 15.55 32.88
CA ILE A 557 7.10 15.70 33.14
C ILE A 557 6.73 17.18 33.15
N PHE A 558 7.53 18.01 33.83
CA PHE A 558 7.27 19.44 34.00
C PHE A 558 8.24 20.33 33.20
N THR A 559 9.13 19.74 32.41
CA THR A 559 10.07 20.44 31.54
C THR A 559 9.85 20.02 30.08
N ASN A 560 10.49 20.72 29.14
CA ASN A 560 10.50 20.35 27.73
C ASN A 560 11.69 19.43 27.39
N LEU A 561 12.26 18.77 28.40
CA LEU A 561 13.36 17.82 28.22
C LEU A 561 12.85 16.59 27.47
N GLU A 562 13.41 16.33 26.29
CA GLU A 562 13.21 15.12 25.50
C GLU A 562 14.59 14.77 24.92
N PHE A 563 15.22 13.71 25.42
CA PHE A 563 16.61 13.42 25.09
C PHE A 563 16.88 11.91 25.09
N VAL A 564 17.46 11.41 23.99
CA VAL A 564 17.92 10.01 23.90
C VAL A 564 19.29 9.93 24.55
N PHE A 565 19.44 9.07 25.55
CA PHE A 565 20.67 8.98 26.34
C PHE A 565 21.33 7.60 26.26
N GLY A 566 20.65 6.60 25.68
CA GLY A 566 21.23 5.30 25.41
C GLY A 566 20.56 4.60 24.24
N TYR A 567 21.30 3.71 23.57
CA TYR A 567 20.76 2.88 22.50
C TYR A 567 21.47 1.51 22.41
N TYR A 568 20.77 0.49 21.95
CA TYR A 568 21.31 -0.87 21.83
C TYR A 568 20.94 -1.50 20.47
N PRO A 569 21.93 -1.81 19.61
CA PRO A 569 21.68 -2.53 18.35
C PRO A 569 21.36 -4.01 18.63
N CYS A 570 20.21 -4.48 18.14
CA CYS A 570 19.65 -5.78 18.51
C CYS A 570 18.99 -6.50 17.32
N LEU A 571 18.64 -7.77 17.51
CA LEU A 571 17.76 -8.52 16.61
C LEU A 571 16.26 -8.36 16.94
N GLY A 572 15.98 -7.88 18.15
CA GLY A 572 14.72 -8.03 18.86
C GLY A 572 15.05 -8.16 20.35
N PHE A 573 14.58 -7.25 21.20
CA PHE A 573 14.78 -7.41 22.65
C PHE A 573 13.81 -8.46 23.20
N SER A 574 14.35 -9.45 23.92
CA SER A 574 13.54 -10.27 24.83
C SER A 574 13.25 -9.49 26.12
N SER A 575 12.26 -9.95 26.90
CA SER A 575 11.90 -9.28 28.16
C SER A 575 13.00 -9.36 29.22
N ASP A 576 13.72 -10.47 29.23
CA ASP A 576 14.88 -10.75 30.08
C ASP A 576 16.05 -9.83 29.74
N GLN A 577 16.35 -9.63 28.45
CA GLN A 577 17.39 -8.68 28.00
C GLN A 577 17.03 -7.22 28.26
N LEU A 578 15.73 -6.89 28.19
CA LEU A 578 15.23 -5.54 28.44
C LEU A 578 15.37 -5.14 29.92
N TYR A 579 15.26 -6.11 30.84
CA TYR A 579 15.30 -5.84 32.27
C TYR A 579 16.57 -5.10 32.72
N PRO A 580 17.80 -5.62 32.51
CA PRO A 580 19.02 -4.93 32.92
C PRO A 580 19.16 -3.58 32.22
N ALA A 581 18.92 -3.50 30.90
CA ALA A 581 19.08 -2.25 30.15
C ALA A 581 18.19 -1.09 30.67
N ILE A 582 16.94 -1.37 31.06
CA ILE A 582 16.04 -0.34 31.62
C ILE A 582 16.43 0.03 33.05
N TRP A 583 16.86 -0.94 33.87
CA TRP A 583 17.28 -0.67 35.24
C TRP A 583 18.62 0.05 35.32
N ASP A 584 19.59 -0.27 34.46
CA ASP A 584 20.84 0.47 34.33
C ASP A 584 20.57 1.92 33.90
N GLY A 585 19.68 2.11 32.92
CA GLY A 585 19.24 3.46 32.52
C GLY A 585 18.51 4.21 33.64
N THR A 586 17.76 3.51 34.49
CA THR A 586 17.10 4.10 35.66
C THR A 586 18.12 4.50 36.72
N ALA A 587 19.11 3.64 37.00
CA ALA A 587 20.20 3.89 37.93
C ALA A 587 20.95 5.19 37.55
N ILE A 588 21.36 5.28 36.29
CA ILE A 588 22.09 6.44 35.76
C ILE A 588 21.28 7.73 35.92
N LEU A 589 19.98 7.71 35.62
CA LEU A 589 19.14 8.89 35.76
C LEU A 589 18.97 9.32 37.22
N GLU A 590 18.76 8.37 38.13
CA GLU A 590 18.66 8.65 39.58
C GLU A 590 19.99 9.16 40.15
N ASP A 591 21.12 8.57 39.76
CA ASP A 591 22.47 9.01 40.18
C ASP A 591 22.81 10.41 39.68
N MET A 592 22.34 10.77 38.48
CA MET A 592 22.43 12.15 37.99
C MET A 592 21.59 13.13 38.82
N GLY A 593 20.54 12.65 39.50
CA GLY A 593 19.62 13.42 40.33
C GLY A 593 18.24 13.66 39.71
N PHE A 594 17.87 12.93 38.65
CA PHE A 594 16.48 12.90 38.17
C PHE A 594 15.63 11.93 38.98
N HIS A 595 14.32 12.17 39.02
CA HIS A 595 13.37 11.28 39.69
C HIS A 595 12.53 10.54 38.65
N VAL A 596 12.81 9.26 38.44
CA VAL A 596 12.10 8.43 37.47
C VAL A 596 10.76 8.00 38.07
N ARG A 597 9.66 8.54 37.55
CA ARG A 597 8.31 8.31 38.07
C ARG A 597 7.49 7.32 37.27
N ALA A 598 7.80 7.14 36.00
CA ALA A 598 7.09 6.19 35.15
C ALA A 598 7.97 5.60 34.05
N PHE A 599 7.65 4.36 33.69
CA PHE A 599 8.11 3.66 32.51
C PHE A 599 7.03 3.69 31.43
N VAL A 600 7.42 4.14 30.24
CA VAL A 600 6.51 4.29 29.10
C VAL A 600 7.00 3.46 27.93
N SER A 601 6.18 2.52 27.47
CA SER A 601 6.49 1.67 26.32
C SER A 601 5.28 1.43 25.44
N ASP A 602 5.52 0.87 24.25
CA ASP A 602 4.45 0.32 23.44
C ASP A 602 3.86 -0.96 24.07
N GLY A 603 2.79 -1.46 23.46
CA GLY A 603 2.17 -2.73 23.84
C GLY A 603 2.76 -3.94 23.12
N ALA A 604 4.07 -4.05 22.89
CA ALA A 604 4.69 -5.25 22.34
C ALA A 604 4.74 -6.41 23.35
N SER A 605 4.96 -7.65 22.89
CA SER A 605 5.05 -8.81 23.78
C SER A 605 6.21 -8.76 24.78
N PRO A 606 7.44 -8.36 24.40
CA PRO A 606 8.55 -8.26 25.35
C PRO A 606 8.26 -7.23 26.45
N ASN A 607 7.77 -6.04 26.07
CA ASN A 607 7.42 -4.96 27.00
C ASN A 607 6.34 -5.36 28.02
N ARG A 608 5.28 -6.05 27.56
CA ARG A 608 4.26 -6.58 28.49
C ARG A 608 4.80 -7.63 29.45
N ARG A 609 5.74 -8.47 29.00
CA ARG A 609 6.36 -9.47 29.87
C ARG A 609 7.32 -8.82 30.85
N PHE A 610 8.05 -7.78 30.45
CA PHE A 610 8.84 -6.94 31.33
C PHE A 610 8.00 -6.40 32.51
N TYR A 611 6.81 -5.83 32.26
CA TYR A 611 5.94 -5.38 33.36
C TYR A 611 5.52 -6.51 34.30
N LYS A 612 5.26 -7.71 33.76
CA LYS A 612 4.88 -8.87 34.57
C LYS A 612 6.00 -9.39 35.48
N ILE A 613 7.25 -9.32 35.03
CA ILE A 613 8.42 -9.76 35.83
C ILE A 613 8.55 -8.95 37.14
N HIS A 614 7.96 -7.77 37.21
CA HIS A 614 8.01 -6.91 38.40
C HIS A 614 6.91 -7.19 39.44
N GLY A 615 5.97 -8.09 39.16
CA GLY A 615 4.94 -8.49 40.11
C GLY A 615 5.03 -9.96 40.48
N ASP A 616 4.33 -10.33 41.54
CA ASP A 616 4.24 -11.72 41.99
C ASP A 616 3.55 -12.60 40.95
N ASP A 617 3.84 -13.91 40.95
CA ASP A 617 3.27 -14.88 40.00
C ASP A 617 1.72 -14.90 40.00
N ASP A 618 1.10 -14.52 41.12
CA ASP A 618 -0.35 -14.45 41.30
C ASP A 618 -0.97 -13.08 40.93
N ALA A 619 -0.15 -12.06 40.64
CA ALA A 619 -0.63 -10.72 40.34
C ALA A 619 -1.33 -10.67 38.97
N GLN A 620 -2.67 -10.51 38.98
CA GLN A 620 -3.46 -10.41 37.75
C GLN A 620 -3.12 -9.17 36.90
N LEU A 621 -2.64 -8.10 37.54
CA LEU A 621 -2.27 -6.83 36.90
C LEU A 621 -1.13 -6.16 37.67
N VAL A 622 0.00 -5.96 37.00
CA VAL A 622 1.14 -5.20 37.54
C VAL A 622 1.16 -3.83 36.85
N TYR A 623 1.08 -2.75 37.62
CA TYR A 623 1.04 -1.39 37.10
C TYR A 623 2.04 -0.45 37.78
N TRP A 624 2.77 -0.92 38.79
CA TRP A 624 3.87 -0.19 39.41
C TRP A 624 4.90 -1.17 39.97
N THR A 625 6.09 -0.66 40.29
CA THR A 625 7.14 -1.37 41.03
C THR A 625 7.87 -0.40 41.95
N THR A 626 8.65 -0.93 42.91
CA THR A 626 9.47 -0.11 43.81
C THR A 626 10.77 0.27 43.09
N ASN A 627 11.21 1.52 43.22
CA ASN A 627 12.50 1.93 42.69
C ASN A 627 13.63 1.30 43.52
N ASN A 628 14.44 0.44 42.89
CA ASN A 628 15.59 -0.21 43.52
C ASN A 628 16.67 0.79 43.96
N HIS A 629 16.80 1.93 43.29
CA HIS A 629 17.81 2.95 43.55
C HIS A 629 17.32 4.02 44.53
N ARG A 630 15.99 4.12 44.72
CA ARG A 630 15.37 5.04 45.67
C ARG A 630 14.25 4.33 46.45
N PRO A 631 14.61 3.56 47.50
CA PRO A 631 13.64 2.80 48.29
C PRO A 631 12.51 3.68 48.82
N GLY A 632 11.27 3.19 48.71
CA GLY A 632 10.06 3.91 49.13
C GLY A 632 9.37 4.72 48.01
N HIS A 633 10.03 4.91 46.86
CA HIS A 633 9.42 5.55 45.69
C HIS A 633 8.91 4.51 44.70
N LYS A 634 7.70 4.74 44.16
CA LYS A 634 7.08 3.89 43.14
C LYS A 634 7.38 4.39 41.74
N ILE A 635 7.65 3.46 40.83
CA ILE A 635 7.72 3.67 39.39
C ILE A 635 6.47 3.06 38.76
N TYR A 636 5.70 3.87 38.05
CA TYR A 636 4.44 3.44 37.42
C TYR A 636 4.63 2.98 35.97
N PHE A 637 3.87 1.99 35.53
CA PHE A 637 3.94 1.44 34.17
C PHE A 637 2.83 2.00 33.30
N ILE A 638 3.18 2.60 32.18
CA ILE A 638 2.23 3.26 31.28
C ILE A 638 2.44 2.73 29.85
N SER A 639 1.39 2.13 29.29
CA SER A 639 1.37 1.82 27.86
C SER A 639 1.01 3.06 27.06
N ASP A 640 1.68 3.24 25.92
CA ASP A 640 1.43 4.36 25.01
C ASP A 640 -0.06 4.46 24.60
N VAL A 641 -0.72 5.53 25.04
CA VAL A 641 -2.16 5.73 24.86
C VAL A 641 -2.54 5.85 23.37
N PRO A 642 -1.84 6.65 22.54
CA PRO A 642 -1.98 6.63 21.08
C PRO A 642 -1.97 5.21 20.48
N HIS A 643 -1.06 4.33 20.91
CA HIS A 643 -1.02 2.94 20.49
C HIS A 643 -2.17 2.09 21.04
N LEU A 644 -2.68 2.35 22.25
CA LEU A 644 -3.89 1.72 22.77
C LEU A 644 -5.12 2.07 21.92
N VAL A 645 -5.27 3.33 21.48
CA VAL A 645 -6.34 3.75 20.56
C VAL A 645 -6.21 3.04 19.21
N LYS A 646 -4.99 2.96 18.66
CA LYS A 646 -4.69 2.21 17.42
C LYS A 646 -5.08 0.74 17.53
N THR A 647 -4.70 0.06 18.61
CA THR A 647 -5.00 -1.37 18.81
C THR A 647 -6.49 -1.60 19.06
N THR A 648 -7.16 -0.67 19.77
CA THR A 648 -8.61 -0.70 19.99
C THR A 648 -9.37 -0.57 18.66
N ARG A 649 -8.99 0.38 17.79
CA ARG A 649 -9.54 0.46 16.43
C ARG A 649 -9.31 -0.82 15.64
N ASN A 650 -8.11 -1.39 15.70
CA ASN A 650 -7.82 -2.64 14.98
C ASN A 650 -8.66 -3.82 15.49
N ASN A 651 -9.01 -3.88 16.78
CA ASN A 651 -9.96 -4.86 17.30
C ASN A 651 -11.37 -4.61 16.75
N LEU A 652 -11.82 -3.34 16.69
CA LEU A 652 -13.10 -2.96 16.08
C LEU A 652 -13.16 -3.30 14.58
N GLU A 653 -12.10 -3.02 13.82
CA GLU A 653 -12.00 -3.34 12.38
C GLU A 653 -12.16 -4.84 12.12
N ASN A 654 -11.59 -5.68 13.01
CA ASN A 654 -11.72 -7.12 12.91
C ASN A 654 -13.03 -7.66 13.48
N SER A 655 -13.89 -6.80 14.05
CA SER A 655 -15.19 -7.16 14.60
C SER A 655 -16.24 -7.25 13.49
N GLY A 656 -16.63 -8.48 13.14
CA GLY A 656 -17.61 -8.74 12.08
C GLY A 656 -17.15 -8.38 10.65
N ALA A 657 -15.88 -7.98 10.49
CA ALA A 657 -15.29 -7.54 9.22
C ALA A 657 -13.81 -7.95 9.08
N ASN A 658 -13.26 -7.79 7.87
CA ASN A 658 -11.88 -8.12 7.52
C ASN A 658 -11.50 -9.58 7.87
N ARG A 659 -10.54 -9.80 8.78
CA ARG A 659 -10.08 -11.14 9.19
C ARG A 659 -11.02 -11.84 10.17
N ARG A 660 -12.08 -11.15 10.64
CA ARG A 660 -13.09 -11.66 11.58
C ARG A 660 -12.50 -12.33 12.82
N THR A 661 -11.37 -11.80 13.30
CA THR A 661 -10.70 -12.32 14.50
C THR A 661 -11.40 -11.91 15.79
N ARG A 662 -12.33 -10.94 15.72
CA ARG A 662 -13.16 -10.46 16.83
C ARG A 662 -14.62 -10.45 16.41
N ASN A 663 -15.51 -10.50 17.38
CA ASN A 663 -16.95 -10.32 17.24
C ASN A 663 -17.41 -9.62 18.52
N LEU A 664 -17.12 -8.33 18.64
CA LEU A 664 -17.34 -7.55 19.87
C LEU A 664 -18.83 -7.42 20.17
N HIS A 665 -19.23 -7.70 21.41
CA HIS A 665 -20.62 -7.57 21.89
C HIS A 665 -20.62 -6.96 23.28
N TYR A 666 -21.51 -6.01 23.53
CA TYR A 666 -21.70 -5.40 24.84
C TYR A 666 -23.19 -5.21 25.09
N ASP A 667 -23.69 -5.64 26.24
CA ASP A 667 -25.09 -5.44 26.67
C ASP A 667 -26.13 -5.93 25.65
N GLY A 668 -25.88 -7.11 25.06
CA GLY A 668 -26.74 -7.71 24.03
C GLY A 668 -26.65 -7.04 22.66
N GLN A 669 -25.81 -6.01 22.47
CA GLN A 669 -25.66 -5.29 21.22
C GLN A 669 -24.30 -5.57 20.55
N GLU A 670 -24.30 -5.63 19.22
CA GLU A 670 -23.09 -5.86 18.43
C GLU A 670 -22.26 -4.58 18.28
N ILE A 671 -20.93 -4.70 18.42
CA ILE A 671 -19.98 -3.62 18.16
C ILE A 671 -19.18 -3.99 16.92
N THR A 672 -19.62 -3.57 15.73
CA THR A 672 -19.02 -4.03 14.45
C THR A 672 -18.42 -2.89 13.64
N TRP A 673 -17.42 -3.21 12.80
CA TRP A 673 -16.90 -2.25 11.81
C TRP A 673 -17.96 -1.88 10.76
N ARG A 674 -18.94 -2.75 10.53
CA ARG A 674 -20.04 -2.50 9.58
C ARG A 674 -20.87 -1.29 10.00
N HIS A 675 -21.07 -1.07 11.30
CA HIS A 675 -21.75 0.12 11.80
C HIS A 675 -21.01 1.40 11.36
N ILE A 676 -19.66 1.41 11.44
CA ILE A 676 -18.82 2.53 10.99
C ILE A 676 -18.98 2.75 9.47
N VAL A 677 -18.90 1.69 8.67
CA VAL A 677 -19.07 1.79 7.21
C VAL A 677 -20.45 2.34 6.88
N SER A 678 -21.49 1.83 7.53
CA SER A 678 -22.87 2.24 7.27
C SER A 678 -23.14 3.70 7.61
N VAL A 679 -22.56 4.23 8.69
CA VAL A 679 -22.69 5.66 9.03
C VAL A 679 -21.89 6.53 8.09
N TYR A 680 -20.71 6.08 7.67
CA TYR A 680 -19.90 6.81 6.70
C TYR A 680 -20.59 6.91 5.34
N GLU A 681 -21.18 5.82 4.85
CA GLU A 681 -21.96 5.80 3.61
C GLU A 681 -23.23 6.66 3.74
N TRP A 682 -23.89 6.61 4.91
CA TRP A 682 -25.04 7.46 5.22
C TRP A 682 -24.71 8.96 5.24
N ASP A 683 -23.54 9.35 5.75
CA ASP A 683 -23.06 10.74 5.72
C ASP A 683 -22.63 11.18 4.31
N LEU A 684 -22.27 10.24 3.44
CA LEU A 684 -21.90 10.52 2.04
C LEU A 684 -23.10 10.65 1.10
N ASP A 685 -24.29 10.22 1.51
CA ASP A 685 -25.50 10.19 0.69
C ASP A 685 -25.86 11.59 0.17
N PRO A 686 -25.68 11.87 -1.15
CA PRO A 686 -25.93 13.18 -1.72
C PRO A 686 -27.40 13.61 -1.65
N GLN A 687 -28.32 12.68 -1.41
CA GLN A 687 -29.75 12.99 -1.27
C GLN A 687 -30.08 13.58 0.11
N ARG A 688 -29.20 13.40 1.12
CA ARG A 688 -29.41 13.86 2.50
C ARG A 688 -28.56 15.06 2.86
N VAL A 689 -27.41 15.20 2.23
CA VAL A 689 -26.41 16.21 2.57
C VAL A 689 -26.06 17.03 1.33
N ALA A 690 -26.28 18.34 1.37
CA ALA A 690 -25.80 19.24 0.32
C ALA A 690 -24.27 19.10 0.18
N LEU A 691 -23.78 19.03 -1.07
CA LEU A 691 -22.36 18.86 -1.40
C LEU A 691 -21.47 19.81 -0.57
N GLY A 692 -20.75 19.25 0.42
CA GLY A 692 -19.83 19.98 1.29
C GLY A 692 -20.24 20.13 2.76
N MET A 693 -21.49 19.85 3.15
CA MET A 693 -22.00 20.01 4.53
C MET A 693 -22.10 18.69 5.31
N ARG A 694 -21.08 17.85 5.22
CA ARG A 694 -21.02 16.55 5.90
C ARG A 694 -20.79 16.68 7.41
N LYS A 695 -21.34 15.77 8.23
CA LYS A 695 -21.02 15.71 9.67
C LYS A 695 -19.62 15.15 9.90
N LEU A 696 -19.21 14.17 9.10
CA LEU A 696 -17.91 13.51 9.22
C LEU A 696 -16.84 14.13 8.30
N ILE A 697 -16.70 15.47 8.28
CA ILE A 697 -15.77 16.19 7.37
C ILE A 697 -14.31 15.71 7.43
N LYS A 698 -13.88 15.19 8.59
CA LYS A 698 -12.49 14.72 8.81
C LYS A 698 -12.26 13.31 8.25
N LEU A 699 -13.33 12.53 8.07
CA LEU A 699 -13.23 11.15 7.63
C LEU A 699 -13.22 11.08 6.10
N LYS A 700 -12.23 10.34 5.61
CA LYS A 700 -12.02 10.00 4.20
C LYS A 700 -12.18 8.50 4.03
N THR A 701 -12.19 8.06 2.78
CA THR A 701 -12.23 6.63 2.42
C THR A 701 -11.11 5.84 3.11
N ASP A 702 -9.93 6.45 3.26
CA ASP A 702 -8.77 5.88 3.96
C ASP A 702 -9.02 5.56 5.45
N HIS A 703 -10.02 6.18 6.10
CA HIS A 703 -10.37 5.90 7.49
C HIS A 703 -11.16 4.61 7.64
N VAL A 704 -11.96 4.27 6.62
CA VAL A 704 -12.90 3.14 6.61
C VAL A 704 -12.29 1.92 5.90
N HIS A 705 -11.65 2.16 4.76
CA HIS A 705 -11.03 1.13 3.92
C HIS A 705 -9.52 1.09 4.14
N LEU A 706 -9.12 0.40 5.20
CA LEU A 706 -7.74 0.41 5.69
C LEU A 706 -6.84 -0.57 4.92
N THR A 707 -5.73 -0.05 4.38
CA THR A 707 -4.59 -0.86 3.92
C THR A 707 -3.61 -1.13 5.07
N PRO A 708 -2.68 -2.10 4.96
CA PRO A 708 -1.72 -2.40 6.03
C PRO A 708 -0.92 -1.19 6.54
N SER A 709 -0.53 -0.26 5.66
CA SER A 709 0.18 0.97 6.05
C SER A 709 -0.73 1.97 6.77
N LEU A 710 -2.00 2.07 6.37
CA LEU A 710 -3.00 2.94 7.03
C LEU A 710 -3.40 2.41 8.41
N ARG A 711 -3.31 1.10 8.66
CA ARG A 711 -3.55 0.53 10.00
C ARG A 711 -2.56 1.01 11.07
N MET A 712 -1.38 1.46 10.67
CA MET A 712 -0.37 1.98 11.60
C MET A 712 -0.59 3.46 11.96
N ARG A 713 -1.43 4.17 11.20
CA ARG A 713 -1.65 5.61 11.39
C ARG A 713 -2.63 5.88 12.54
N VAL A 714 -2.09 6.36 13.66
CA VAL A 714 -2.87 6.70 14.87
C VAL A 714 -3.90 7.81 14.60
N ASN A 715 -3.57 8.81 13.79
CA ASN A 715 -4.50 9.92 13.50
C ASN A 715 -5.80 9.44 12.84
N LEU A 716 -5.74 8.42 11.99
CA LEU A 716 -6.93 7.80 11.40
C LEU A 716 -7.76 7.09 12.47
N ALA A 717 -7.09 6.35 13.37
CA ALA A 717 -7.77 5.64 14.45
C ALA A 717 -8.48 6.60 15.41
N ALA A 718 -7.81 7.67 15.85
CA ALA A 718 -8.40 8.68 16.74
C ALA A 718 -9.58 9.43 16.08
N GLN A 719 -9.54 9.65 14.77
CA GLN A 719 -10.65 10.32 14.06
C GLN A 719 -11.88 9.40 13.90
N VAL A 720 -11.67 8.09 13.72
CA VAL A 720 -12.77 7.11 13.70
C VAL A 720 -13.37 6.94 15.10
N LEU A 721 -12.53 6.85 16.13
CA LEU A 721 -12.94 6.74 17.53
C LEU A 721 -13.15 8.12 18.16
N SER A 722 -13.93 8.98 17.49
CA SER A 722 -14.17 10.36 17.94
C SER A 722 -15.59 10.61 18.41
N ASN A 723 -15.78 11.63 19.26
CA ASN A 723 -17.13 12.04 19.67
C ASN A 723 -18.02 12.43 18.47
N THR A 724 -17.45 13.03 17.42
CA THR A 724 -18.21 13.36 16.20
C THR A 724 -18.81 12.10 15.56
N MET A 725 -18.07 10.97 15.54
CA MET A 725 -18.59 9.68 15.07
C MET A 725 -19.73 9.19 15.96
N SER A 726 -19.56 9.25 17.29
CA SER A 726 -20.62 8.90 18.26
C SER A 726 -21.90 9.73 18.09
N CYS A 727 -21.79 11.06 17.94
CA CYS A 727 -22.93 11.94 17.69
C CYS A 727 -23.58 11.66 16.32
N THR A 728 -22.81 11.24 15.32
CA THR A 728 -23.34 10.91 14.00
C THR A 728 -24.10 9.58 14.03
N LEU A 729 -23.59 8.57 14.74
CA LEU A 729 -24.31 7.33 15.05
C LEU A 729 -25.65 7.63 15.76
N ALA A 730 -25.64 8.51 16.76
CA ALA A 730 -26.88 8.97 17.42
C ALA A 730 -27.84 9.63 16.44
N SER A 731 -27.33 10.48 15.55
CA SER A 731 -28.14 11.18 14.55
C SER A 731 -28.75 10.24 13.50
N GLN A 732 -28.13 9.09 13.24
CA GLN A 732 -28.68 8.08 12.34
C GLN A 732 -29.90 7.37 12.98
N GLY A 733 -30.00 7.37 14.32
CA GLY A 733 -31.18 6.89 15.04
C GLY A 733 -31.39 5.37 15.01
N ARG A 734 -30.32 4.60 14.71
CA ARG A 734 -30.37 3.14 14.59
C ARG A 734 -30.11 2.44 15.92
N HIS A 735 -31.09 1.68 16.41
CA HIS A 735 -30.99 0.97 17.69
C HIS A 735 -29.85 -0.08 17.73
N ASP A 736 -29.54 -0.73 16.61
CA ASP A 736 -28.47 -1.71 16.52
C ASP A 736 -27.06 -1.11 16.63
N THR A 737 -26.93 0.21 16.49
CA THR A 737 -25.64 0.91 16.55
C THR A 737 -25.30 1.48 17.93
N GLU A 738 -26.19 1.35 18.90
CA GLU A 738 -26.08 1.96 20.23
C GLU A 738 -24.85 1.44 21.01
N GLY A 739 -24.52 0.16 20.88
CA GLY A 739 -23.34 -0.44 21.49
C GLY A 739 -22.05 0.14 20.92
N THR A 740 -22.00 0.29 19.58
CA THR A 740 -20.87 0.96 18.90
C THR A 740 -20.76 2.43 19.30
N ARG A 741 -21.89 3.14 19.44
CA ARG A 741 -21.93 4.54 19.89
C ARG A 741 -21.31 4.69 21.27
N LYS A 742 -21.77 3.90 22.24
CA LYS A 742 -21.26 3.90 23.62
C LYS A 742 -19.78 3.55 23.66
N PHE A 743 -19.35 2.53 22.93
CA PHE A 743 -17.95 2.13 22.83
C PHE A 743 -17.05 3.28 22.31
N ILE A 744 -17.46 3.96 21.24
CA ILE A 744 -16.71 5.08 20.67
C ILE A 744 -16.66 6.27 21.63
N GLY A 745 -17.78 6.59 22.29
CA GLY A 745 -17.82 7.66 23.29
C GLY A 745 -16.89 7.41 24.48
N MET A 746 -16.87 6.18 25.01
CA MET A 746 -15.97 5.78 26.10
C MET A 746 -14.49 5.92 25.67
N MET A 747 -14.15 5.50 24.45
CA MET A 747 -12.78 5.58 23.95
C MET A 747 -12.32 7.01 23.60
N ASP A 748 -13.19 7.87 23.06
CA ASP A 748 -12.86 9.29 22.79
C ASP A 748 -12.57 10.01 24.10
N ARG A 749 -13.43 9.84 25.11
CA ARG A 749 -13.23 10.48 26.42
C ARG A 749 -11.99 9.96 27.13
N PHE A 750 -11.74 8.65 27.11
CA PHE A 750 -10.48 8.06 27.60
C PHE A 750 -9.25 8.69 26.93
N PHE A 751 -9.28 8.83 25.60
CA PHE A 751 -8.16 9.40 24.86
C PHE A 751 -7.95 10.88 25.17
N ASP A 752 -9.02 11.66 25.30
CA ASP A 752 -8.95 13.07 25.64
C ASP A 752 -8.38 13.28 27.05
N CYS A 753 -8.84 12.51 28.04
CA CYS A 753 -8.33 12.56 29.41
C CYS A 753 -6.81 12.31 29.48
N LEU A 754 -6.27 11.44 28.62
CA LEU A 754 -4.88 11.00 28.64
C LEU A 754 -3.99 11.62 27.54
N ASN A 755 -4.45 12.68 26.86
CA ASN A 755 -3.71 13.31 25.76
C ASN A 755 -3.78 14.84 25.79
N VAL A 756 -3.70 15.41 26.99
CA VAL A 756 -3.69 16.86 27.21
C VAL A 756 -2.28 17.42 26.95
N LYS A 757 -2.14 18.24 25.91
CA LYS A 757 -0.82 18.75 25.44
C LYS A 757 -0.49 20.13 25.93
N SER A 758 -1.50 20.95 26.19
CA SER A 758 -1.28 22.33 26.59
C SER A 758 -2.40 22.85 27.47
N ALA A 759 -2.08 23.86 28.28
CA ALA A 759 -3.02 24.47 29.21
C ALA A 759 -4.25 25.08 28.55
N ARG A 760 -4.14 25.52 27.30
CA ARG A 760 -5.20 26.18 26.54
C ARG A 760 -5.91 25.26 25.55
N GLN A 761 -5.51 23.98 25.46
CA GLN A 761 -6.07 23.05 24.48
C GLN A 761 -7.58 22.86 24.71
N GLY A 762 -7.96 22.53 25.95
CA GLY A 762 -9.36 22.33 26.34
C GLY A 762 -10.25 23.53 25.99
N ASP A 763 -9.81 24.74 26.32
CA ASP A 763 -10.57 25.98 26.05
C ASP A 763 -10.72 26.23 24.54
N ARG A 764 -9.64 26.07 23.77
CA ARG A 764 -9.66 26.26 22.31
C ARG A 764 -10.57 25.23 21.62
N THR A 765 -10.56 23.99 22.09
CA THR A 765 -11.39 22.92 21.50
C THR A 765 -12.78 22.83 22.12
N ARG A 766 -13.08 23.63 23.16
CA ARG A 766 -14.30 23.55 23.97
C ARG A 766 -14.59 22.13 24.47
N LYS A 767 -13.54 21.47 24.97
CA LYS A 767 -13.59 20.12 25.54
C LYS A 767 -12.99 20.15 26.93
N ASP A 768 -13.81 19.92 27.95
CA ASP A 768 -13.37 19.97 29.35
C ASP A 768 -12.42 18.81 29.70
N ASP A 769 -12.62 17.63 29.09
CA ASP A 769 -11.74 16.47 29.28
C ASP A 769 -10.28 16.76 28.83
N LEU A 770 -10.09 17.75 27.94
CA LEU A 770 -8.78 18.20 27.43
C LEU A 770 -8.13 19.34 28.25
N LYS A 771 -8.64 19.65 29.45
CA LYS A 771 -8.02 20.62 30.37
C LYS A 771 -6.90 19.97 31.19
N PRO A 772 -5.88 20.71 31.65
CA PRO A 772 -4.88 20.17 32.57
C PRO A 772 -5.50 19.66 33.87
N TYR A 773 -4.89 18.65 34.49
CA TYR A 773 -5.27 18.23 35.84
C TYR A 773 -4.67 19.19 36.84
N ARG A 774 -5.49 19.75 37.74
CA ARG A 774 -5.09 20.75 38.75
C ARG A 774 -5.43 20.33 40.16
N ASP A 775 -6.36 19.41 40.32
CA ASP A 775 -6.92 18.98 41.60
C ASP A 775 -6.80 17.46 41.69
N VAL A 776 -6.51 16.98 42.91
CA VAL A 776 -6.48 15.55 43.26
C VAL A 776 -7.88 14.93 43.18
N GLU A 777 -8.93 15.74 43.39
CA GLU A 777 -10.34 15.33 43.37
C GLU A 777 -11.03 15.65 42.02
N ASP A 778 -10.26 15.80 40.93
CA ASP A 778 -10.82 16.02 39.60
C ASP A 778 -11.80 14.90 39.20
N ALA A 779 -13.01 15.28 38.81
CA ALA A 779 -14.08 14.35 38.45
C ALA A 779 -13.69 13.35 37.35
N ARG A 780 -12.70 13.68 36.51
CA ARG A 780 -12.17 12.79 35.47
C ARG A 780 -11.46 11.57 36.04
N PHE A 781 -10.84 11.67 37.22
CA PHE A 781 -10.27 10.50 37.90
C PHE A 781 -11.36 9.51 38.29
N THR A 782 -12.43 10.02 38.92
CA THR A 782 -13.61 9.21 39.27
C THR A 782 -14.25 8.58 38.04
N TRP A 783 -14.33 9.32 36.93
CA TRP A 783 -14.83 8.78 35.66
C TRP A 783 -13.95 7.65 35.10
N LEU A 784 -12.63 7.85 35.04
CA LEU A 784 -11.68 6.86 34.57
C LEU A 784 -11.76 5.57 35.40
N GLU A 785 -11.80 5.71 36.73
CA GLU A 785 -11.82 4.58 37.67
C GLU A 785 -13.18 3.86 37.70
N LYS A 786 -14.28 4.58 37.95
CA LYS A 786 -15.57 3.95 38.20
C LYS A 786 -16.34 3.65 36.91
N GLU A 787 -16.35 4.59 35.97
CA GLU A 787 -17.13 4.42 34.74
C GLU A 787 -16.36 3.66 33.67
N PHE A 788 -15.13 4.08 33.35
CA PHE A 788 -14.38 3.47 32.24
C PHE A 788 -13.84 2.09 32.59
N LEU A 789 -13.10 1.92 33.71
CA LEU A 789 -12.67 0.58 34.13
C LEU A 789 -13.86 -0.31 34.50
N GLY A 790 -14.89 0.25 35.15
CA GLY A 790 -16.14 -0.48 35.43
C GLY A 790 -16.88 -0.93 34.17
N TYR A 791 -16.84 -0.14 33.09
CA TYR A 791 -17.34 -0.56 31.77
C TYR A 791 -16.52 -1.73 31.21
N LEU A 792 -15.19 -1.65 31.24
CA LEU A 792 -14.33 -2.74 30.76
C LEU A 792 -14.50 -4.04 31.57
N HIS A 793 -14.71 -3.91 32.89
CA HIS A 793 -14.95 -5.06 33.77
C HIS A 793 -16.29 -5.73 33.50
N ARG A 794 -17.39 -4.95 33.46
CA ARG A 794 -18.72 -5.46 33.10
C ARG A 794 -18.74 -6.10 31.72
N TRP A 795 -18.05 -5.49 30.75
CA TRP A 795 -17.94 -6.04 29.41
C TRP A 795 -17.28 -7.42 29.40
N GLU A 796 -16.16 -7.58 30.10
CA GLU A 796 -15.47 -8.86 30.21
C GLU A 796 -16.31 -9.91 30.96
N GLN A 797 -16.97 -9.52 32.04
CA GLN A 797 -17.88 -10.41 32.78
C GLN A 797 -19.05 -10.89 31.93
N GLN A 798 -19.75 -9.98 31.23
CA GLN A 798 -20.85 -10.33 30.34
C GLN A 798 -20.39 -11.30 29.25
N ALA A 799 -19.23 -11.03 28.62
CA ALA A 799 -18.66 -11.92 27.61
C ALA A 799 -18.33 -13.32 28.16
N GLN A 800 -17.86 -13.41 29.41
CA GLN A 800 -17.56 -14.68 30.06
C GLN A 800 -18.81 -15.45 30.50
N GLN A 801 -19.87 -14.75 30.89
CA GLN A 801 -21.13 -15.33 31.37
C GLN A 801 -22.08 -15.78 30.26
N THR A 802 -21.82 -15.43 28.98
CA THR A 802 -22.65 -15.87 27.85
C THR A 802 -22.79 -17.40 27.79
N PRO A 803 -24.01 -17.96 27.96
CA PRO A 803 -24.23 -19.40 27.98
C PRO A 803 -24.11 -20.02 26.58
N GLY A 804 -23.72 -21.30 26.51
CA GLY A 804 -23.70 -22.07 25.25
C GLY A 804 -22.57 -21.75 24.26
N VAL A 805 -21.54 -21.01 24.68
CA VAL A 805 -20.48 -20.50 23.80
C VAL A 805 -19.09 -20.97 24.27
N THR A 806 -18.20 -21.33 23.34
CA THR A 806 -16.83 -21.80 23.67
C THR A 806 -15.96 -20.67 24.25
N LYS A 807 -14.95 -21.02 25.05
CA LYS A 807 -14.00 -20.05 25.66
C LYS A 807 -13.36 -19.12 24.62
N ASP A 808 -13.06 -19.62 23.43
CA ASP A 808 -12.47 -18.82 22.35
C ASP A 808 -13.45 -17.84 21.71
N VAL A 809 -14.72 -18.21 21.61
CA VAL A 809 -15.76 -17.27 21.14
C VAL A 809 -16.03 -16.22 22.21
N LYS A 810 -16.10 -16.60 23.49
CA LYS A 810 -16.19 -15.66 24.63
C LYS A 810 -15.05 -14.64 24.62
N ASN A 811 -13.81 -15.09 24.43
CA ASN A 811 -12.64 -14.20 24.30
C ASN A 811 -12.70 -13.28 23.08
N ARG A 812 -13.45 -13.64 22.03
CA ARG A 812 -13.64 -12.80 20.83
C ARG A 812 -14.74 -11.76 20.98
N MET A 813 -15.58 -11.87 22.02
CA MET A 813 -16.67 -10.93 22.34
C MET A 813 -16.21 -9.63 22.98
N CYS A 814 -14.97 -9.57 23.45
CA CYS A 814 -14.34 -8.37 24.00
C CYS A 814 -13.07 -7.99 23.23
N LEU A 815 -12.50 -6.83 23.59
CA LEU A 815 -11.16 -6.45 23.13
C LEU A 815 -10.13 -7.54 23.48
N SER A 816 -9.02 -7.56 22.74
CA SER A 816 -7.94 -8.49 23.06
C SER A 816 -7.48 -8.31 24.51
N LYS A 817 -7.16 -9.43 25.18
CA LYS A 817 -6.64 -9.42 26.55
C LYS A 817 -5.44 -8.47 26.69
N GLN A 818 -4.56 -8.43 25.68
CA GLN A 818 -3.41 -7.53 25.71
C GLN A 818 -3.81 -6.05 25.72
N THR A 819 -4.81 -5.66 24.91
CA THR A 819 -5.31 -4.28 24.88
C THR A 819 -6.05 -3.94 26.17
N LEU A 820 -6.86 -4.86 26.72
CA LEU A 820 -7.56 -4.65 27.99
C LEU A 820 -6.59 -4.45 29.16
N VAL A 821 -5.56 -5.28 29.26
CA VAL A 821 -4.51 -5.14 30.28
C VAL A 821 -3.80 -3.79 30.13
N GLY A 822 -3.41 -3.41 28.91
CA GLY A 822 -2.79 -2.11 28.67
C GLY A 822 -3.68 -0.92 29.05
N LEU A 823 -4.98 -0.98 28.76
CA LEU A 823 -5.94 0.04 29.19
C LEU A 823 -6.05 0.12 30.72
N ARG A 824 -6.22 -1.02 31.41
CA ARG A 824 -6.34 -1.07 32.88
C ARG A 824 -5.08 -0.55 33.57
N MET A 825 -3.92 -1.05 33.13
CA MET A 825 -2.62 -0.65 33.64
C MET A 825 -2.40 0.86 33.51
N THR A 826 -2.56 1.40 32.29
CA THR A 826 -2.35 2.82 32.03
C THR A 826 -3.29 3.71 32.85
N VAL A 827 -4.56 3.34 33.02
CA VAL A 827 -5.51 4.15 33.81
C VAL A 827 -5.13 4.17 35.29
N LEU A 828 -4.89 3.01 35.91
CA LEU A 828 -4.56 2.92 37.33
C LEU A 828 -3.23 3.65 37.62
N SER A 829 -2.21 3.38 36.80
CA SER A 829 -0.92 4.08 36.87
C SER A 829 -1.06 5.59 36.77
N PHE A 830 -1.84 6.07 35.79
CA PHE A 830 -2.02 7.50 35.57
C PHE A 830 -2.74 8.18 36.74
N ILE A 831 -3.79 7.57 37.29
CA ILE A 831 -4.55 8.14 38.41
C ILE A 831 -3.64 8.29 39.64
N GLU A 832 -3.00 7.20 40.09
CA GLU A 832 -2.16 7.25 41.28
C GLU A 832 -0.96 8.19 41.11
N LEU A 833 -0.28 8.10 39.95
CA LEU A 833 0.88 8.95 39.67
C LEU A 833 0.49 10.43 39.63
N THR A 834 -0.59 10.78 38.93
CA THR A 834 -1.00 12.18 38.79
C THR A 834 -1.43 12.76 40.14
N LYS A 835 -2.15 11.99 40.96
CA LYS A 835 -2.52 12.41 42.32
C LYS A 835 -1.28 12.66 43.18
N THR A 836 -0.30 11.75 43.13
CA THR A 836 0.97 11.89 43.85
C THR A 836 1.73 13.14 43.39
N LEU A 837 1.82 13.37 42.08
CA LEU A 837 2.52 14.54 41.53
C LEU A 837 1.82 15.88 41.84
N LEU A 838 0.49 15.91 41.91
CA LEU A 838 -0.27 17.11 42.26
C LEU A 838 -0.15 17.48 43.75
N GLN A 839 0.22 16.52 44.61
CA GLN A 839 0.49 16.75 46.02
C GLN A 839 1.90 17.33 46.27
N GLU A 840 2.80 17.30 45.28
CA GLU A 840 4.14 17.85 45.41
C GLU A 840 4.15 19.39 45.42
N GLU A 841 4.92 19.97 46.35
CA GLU A 841 5.02 21.42 46.49
C GLU A 841 5.59 22.07 45.22
N GLY A 842 4.84 23.04 44.67
CA GLY A 842 5.21 23.79 43.46
C GLY A 842 4.57 23.28 42.17
N VAL A 843 3.90 22.13 42.18
CA VAL A 843 3.14 21.63 41.02
C VAL A 843 1.78 22.31 40.94
N THR A 844 1.53 23.04 39.85
CA THR A 844 0.25 23.74 39.63
C THR A 844 -0.73 22.96 38.75
N TYR A 845 -0.20 22.17 37.82
CA TYR A 845 -0.98 21.30 36.95
C TYR A 845 -0.13 20.21 36.33
N VAL A 846 -0.77 19.12 35.90
CA VAL A 846 -0.15 18.01 35.17
C VAL A 846 -0.76 17.90 33.76
N LEU A 847 0.11 17.65 32.77
CA LEU A 847 -0.27 17.41 31.37
C LEU A 847 -0.14 15.92 31.06
N SER A 848 -1.25 15.27 30.68
CA SER A 848 -1.25 13.83 30.45
C SER A 848 -0.49 13.38 29.20
N ASP A 849 -0.25 14.27 28.21
CA ASP A 849 0.58 13.94 27.04
C ASP A 849 2.01 13.54 27.42
N LYS A 850 2.52 13.99 28.58
CA LYS A 850 3.88 13.71 29.05
C LYS A 850 4.13 12.25 29.40
N PHE A 851 3.07 11.47 29.60
CA PHE A 851 3.13 10.03 29.87
C PHE A 851 2.95 9.16 28.62
N ASN A 852 2.87 9.77 27.44
CA ASN A 852 2.84 9.05 26.17
C ASN A 852 4.23 9.00 25.53
N GLN A 853 4.44 8.10 24.58
CA GLN A 853 5.64 8.16 23.77
C GLN A 853 5.60 9.48 22.96
N PRO A 854 6.65 10.32 23.03
CA PRO A 854 6.64 11.58 22.31
C PRO A 854 6.44 11.28 20.84
N ARG A 855 5.57 12.06 20.19
CA ARG A 855 5.48 11.99 18.73
C ARG A 855 6.86 12.38 18.24
N PRO A 856 7.54 11.51 17.49
CA PRO A 856 8.90 11.78 17.04
C PRO A 856 8.84 13.12 16.33
N PRO A 857 9.50 14.17 16.86
CA PRO A 857 9.70 15.37 16.09
C PRO A 857 10.38 14.84 14.83
N ARG A 858 9.88 15.23 13.65
CA ARG A 858 10.49 14.85 12.37
C ARG A 858 12.01 15.17 12.29
N ALA A 859 12.55 15.86 13.31
CA ALA A 859 13.96 16.14 13.51
C ALA A 859 14.65 15.48 14.74
N ALA A 860 13.96 14.99 15.79
CA ALA A 860 14.65 14.64 17.05
C ALA A 860 14.80 13.13 17.31
N PHE A 861 13.85 12.30 16.89
CA PHE A 861 13.97 10.83 17.07
C PHE A 861 14.60 10.14 15.85
N PHE A 862 14.38 10.70 14.65
CA PHE A 862 14.62 9.98 13.39
C PHE A 862 15.48 10.74 12.36
N GLN A 863 15.94 11.96 12.66
CA GLN A 863 17.02 12.61 11.90
C GLN A 863 18.39 12.43 12.57
N ALA A 864 18.50 11.53 13.54
CA ALA A 864 19.78 10.90 13.86
C ALA A 864 20.26 9.94 12.76
N GLU A 865 19.54 9.83 11.62
CA GLU A 865 20.05 9.19 10.41
C GLU A 865 21.23 9.96 9.74
N GLU A 866 21.54 11.20 10.14
CA GLU A 866 22.74 11.91 9.64
C GLU A 866 23.78 12.28 10.71
N THR A 867 23.44 12.27 12.01
CA THR A 867 24.44 12.47 13.09
C THR A 867 25.13 11.18 13.56
N LEU A 868 24.57 10.00 13.29
CA LEU A 868 25.22 8.71 13.58
C LEU A 868 25.90 8.08 12.35
N TRP A 869 25.70 8.66 11.16
CA TRP A 869 26.30 8.17 9.90
C TRP A 869 26.78 9.31 8.99
N SER A 870 27.69 10.16 9.50
CA SER A 870 28.64 10.91 8.66
C SER A 870 30.06 10.92 9.24
#